data_AF-A0A1J8P628-F1
#
_entry.id   AF-A0A1J8P628-F1
#
_cell.length_a   1.000
_cell.length_b   1.000
_cell.length_c   1.000
_cell.angle_alpha   90.00
_cell.angle_beta   90.00
_cell.angle_gamma   90.00
#
_symmetry.space_group_name_H-M   'P 1'
#
loop_
_entity.id
_entity.type
_entity.pdbx_description
1 polymer ?
#
loop_
_entity_poly.entity_id
_entity_poly.type
_entity_poly.pdbx_seq_one_letter_code
_entity_poly.pdbx_strand_id
1 'polypeptide(L)'
;MTLPDLKPFFDWLQIHPHLAGLITYFISFLECLVMIGFLVPGTVFMTAIGTLIGIGILSFTPIVLWAIAGAITGDVLSFWIGRHYHQHTKDFWLFRRYPQLLRKGEAFFDKHGGKSIFFGRFIGPIRAILPFIAGMVRMPWRQFLTADIISAIAWAPIYMLPGILLGQASQQLPPEVATKLIIFVVLLLLFIWLVYAFIKSCYAWFSRLLDKQVAYLWHFTRNHPKLKTITSLLTDNRHPQSHAQLALALICILCTLGFLAVAFSVAQHGIATYLNEPIYHLMRSLRQQNVDMFFVAMAELSPKILAVFWMIMLGFFLIKRNFWLSLHWGLAGLLSYGFADLFKHLLHIPRPNGLIQTPLGASFPSGHTVSGIAILGFFAVLISIEKPKPQRMLIYGLTSFIILLVMFSRIYLTAHWVSDVFGGALLGISILAGLTLSYRRKIEHTTISSGKIASVGIVILLLCWGANLSVGYKKLLSNSRLLFSEQTINFSRWWNEAKFQQPIYRLGHFGQKIEVLNIQWAGKLTDIQKHLEKQAWRTLPKTKIYTMLYKLSLHSNDTNIPLLVSSNAGQAPALTMTKYFPATHNLLVLNLWDSHKMLSNGDPLWLGLVHYHKTWHLQFQPLKKQVIMQPLIPADQLLLQDLKTYTVKNLNYRASRTNVLFIK
;
A
#
# COMPACT_ATOMS: atom_id res chain seq x y z
N MET A 1 1.41 7.04 35.63
CA MET A 1 0.04 7.42 35.97
C MET A 1 -0.88 6.31 35.50
N THR A 2 -1.41 5.53 36.44
CA THR A 2 -2.44 4.54 36.13
C THR A 2 -3.81 5.23 36.16
N LEU A 3 -4.81 4.73 35.43
CA LEU A 3 -6.18 5.30 35.43
C LEU A 3 -6.79 5.58 36.84
N PRO A 4 -6.50 4.80 37.90
CA PRO A 4 -6.97 5.09 39.25
C PRO A 4 -6.50 6.45 39.81
N ASP A 5 -5.30 6.91 39.45
CA ASP A 5 -4.74 8.19 39.92
C ASP A 5 -5.46 9.41 39.32
N LEU A 6 -6.11 9.23 38.16
CA LEU A 6 -6.81 10.29 37.41
C LEU A 6 -8.32 10.31 37.69
N LYS A 7 -8.85 9.32 38.41
CA LYS A 7 -10.28 9.23 38.73
C LYS A 7 -10.82 10.48 39.47
N PRO A 8 -10.13 11.06 40.47
CA PRO A 8 -10.60 12.28 41.14
C PRO A 8 -10.72 13.48 40.18
N PHE A 9 -9.83 13.55 39.19
CA PHE A 9 -9.84 14.61 38.18
C PHE A 9 -10.97 14.44 37.17
N PHE A 10 -11.27 13.20 36.75
CA PHE A 10 -12.40 12.91 35.87
C PHE A 10 -13.75 13.11 36.57
N ASP A 11 -13.86 12.71 37.84
CA ASP A 11 -15.05 12.95 38.66
C ASP A 11 -15.27 14.46 38.86
N TRP A 12 -14.21 15.24 39.08
CA TRP A 12 -14.27 16.71 39.15
C TRP A 12 -14.72 17.37 37.82
N LEU A 13 -14.24 16.85 36.67
CA LEU A 13 -14.67 17.34 35.34
C LEU A 13 -16.15 17.07 35.04
N GLN A 14 -16.70 15.96 35.53
CA GLN A 14 -18.13 15.66 35.40
C GLN A 14 -18.99 16.60 36.26
N ILE A 15 -18.50 17.00 37.43
CA ILE A 15 -19.19 17.91 38.34
C ILE A 15 -19.13 19.37 37.82
N HIS A 16 -18.07 19.74 37.09
CA HIS A 16 -17.87 21.10 36.56
C HIS A 16 -17.75 21.17 35.01
N PRO A 17 -18.79 20.81 34.25
CA PRO A 17 -18.75 20.78 32.78
C PRO A 17 -18.49 22.16 32.15
N HIS A 18 -18.88 23.24 32.82
CA HIS A 18 -18.62 24.62 32.37
C HIS A 18 -17.13 24.98 32.43
N LEU A 19 -16.38 24.48 33.43
CA LEU A 19 -14.94 24.71 33.52
C LEU A 19 -14.18 23.91 32.44
N ALA A 20 -14.63 22.70 32.11
CA ALA A 20 -14.09 21.93 30.98
C ALA A 20 -14.29 22.65 29.63
N GLY A 21 -15.46 23.27 29.45
CA GLY A 21 -15.74 24.14 28.31
C GLY A 21 -14.80 25.35 28.25
N LEU A 22 -14.61 26.02 29.38
CA LEU A 22 -13.72 27.19 29.48
C LEU A 22 -12.25 26.83 29.21
N ILE A 23 -11.77 25.69 29.69
CA ILE A 23 -10.43 25.17 29.35
C ILE A 23 -10.31 24.91 27.85
N THR A 24 -11.32 24.27 27.25
CA THR A 24 -11.37 24.01 25.80
C THR A 24 -11.34 25.31 25.00
N TYR A 25 -12.07 26.33 25.46
CA TYR A 25 -12.05 27.68 24.90
C TYR A 25 -10.64 28.27 24.91
N PHE A 26 -9.95 28.27 26.05
CA PHE A 26 -8.60 28.81 26.15
C PHE A 26 -7.58 28.03 25.32
N ILE A 27 -7.67 26.70 25.26
CA ILE A 27 -6.81 25.89 24.41
C ILE A 27 -7.01 26.28 22.93
N SER A 28 -8.25 26.34 22.47
CA SER A 28 -8.55 26.72 21.08
C SER A 28 -8.16 28.16 20.77
N PHE A 29 -8.33 29.08 21.74
CA PHE A 29 -7.94 30.47 21.63
C PHE A 29 -6.43 30.63 21.49
N LEU A 30 -5.64 30.00 22.36
CA LEU A 30 -4.18 30.06 22.33
C LEU A 30 -3.61 29.38 21.09
N GLU A 31 -4.26 28.31 20.62
CA GLU A 31 -3.90 27.61 19.39
C GLU A 31 -4.13 28.47 18.12
N CYS A 32 -5.20 29.26 18.12
CA CYS A 32 -5.54 30.18 17.02
C CYS A 32 -4.82 31.53 17.12
N LEU A 33 -4.18 31.82 18.25
CA LEU A 33 -3.44 33.07 18.42
C LEU A 33 -2.10 33.02 17.68
N VAL A 34 -1.78 34.11 16.98
CA VAL A 34 -0.49 34.28 16.31
C VAL A 34 0.66 34.10 17.30
N MET A 35 1.74 33.43 16.86
CA MET A 35 2.92 33.04 17.65
C MET A 35 2.69 31.93 18.69
N ILE A 36 1.66 32.05 19.53
CA ILE A 36 1.37 31.05 20.57
C ILE A 36 0.89 29.73 19.96
N GLY A 37 0.15 29.78 18.87
CA GLY A 37 -0.35 28.60 18.16
C GLY A 37 0.73 27.67 17.60
N PHE A 38 2.00 28.12 17.51
CA PHE A 38 3.14 27.25 17.17
C PHE A 38 3.60 26.38 18.34
N LEU A 39 3.42 26.89 19.56
CA LEU A 39 3.84 26.21 20.79
C LEU A 39 2.76 25.23 21.28
N VAL A 40 1.48 25.53 21.00
CA VAL A 40 0.35 24.72 21.44
C VAL A 40 -0.04 23.70 20.36
N PRO A 41 0.30 22.40 20.51
CA PRO A 41 -0.08 21.37 19.56
C PRO A 41 -1.57 21.01 19.69
N GLY A 42 -2.47 21.84 19.19
CA GLY A 42 -3.89 21.61 19.47
C GLY A 42 -4.54 20.46 18.70
N THR A 43 -3.89 19.84 17.71
CA THR A 43 -4.29 18.49 17.25
C THR A 43 -4.27 17.48 18.40
N VAL A 44 -3.26 17.56 19.28
CA VAL A 44 -3.11 16.65 20.42
C VAL A 44 -4.18 16.96 21.47
N PHE A 45 -4.38 18.23 21.80
CA PHE A 45 -5.38 18.62 22.79
C PHE A 45 -6.82 18.38 22.32
N MET A 46 -7.15 18.68 21.07
CA MET A 46 -8.49 18.42 20.52
C MET A 46 -8.77 16.92 20.40
N THR A 47 -7.75 16.11 20.09
CA THR A 47 -7.88 14.65 20.16
C THR A 47 -8.12 14.18 21.60
N ALA A 48 -7.38 14.72 22.59
CA ALA A 48 -7.57 14.36 23.99
C ALA A 48 -8.97 14.76 24.51
N ILE A 49 -9.44 15.97 24.20
CA ILE A 49 -10.79 16.44 24.53
C ILE A 49 -11.83 15.56 23.83
N GLY A 50 -11.61 15.22 22.56
CA GLY A 50 -12.43 14.27 21.81
C GLY A 50 -12.51 12.90 22.49
N THR A 51 -11.39 12.39 23.03
CA THR A 51 -11.37 11.13 23.79
C THR A 51 -12.21 11.21 25.06
N LEU A 52 -12.17 12.32 25.79
CA LEU A 52 -13.04 12.53 26.96
C LEU A 52 -14.53 12.57 26.57
N ILE A 53 -14.87 13.15 25.42
CA ILE A 53 -16.24 13.10 24.86
C ILE A 53 -16.60 11.64 24.50
N GLY A 54 -15.69 10.91 23.85
CA GLY A 54 -15.90 9.52 23.45
C GLY A 54 -16.06 8.56 24.63
N ILE A 55 -15.44 8.86 25.78
CA ILE A 55 -15.61 8.14 27.05
C ILE A 55 -16.85 8.63 27.83
N GLY A 56 -17.62 9.58 27.28
CA GLY A 56 -18.86 10.07 27.91
C GLY A 56 -18.64 10.95 29.15
N ILE A 57 -17.40 11.42 29.40
CA ILE A 57 -17.09 12.34 30.50
C ILE A 57 -17.56 13.76 30.16
N LEU A 58 -17.45 14.15 28.89
CA LEU A 58 -17.82 15.47 28.41
C LEU A 58 -18.95 15.39 27.36
N SER A 59 -19.91 16.31 27.43
CA SER A 59 -20.96 16.41 26.41
C SER A 59 -20.42 17.06 25.13
N PHE A 60 -20.71 16.45 23.98
CA PHE A 60 -20.21 16.89 22.67
C PHE A 60 -20.58 18.35 22.35
N THR A 61 -21.87 18.67 22.38
CA THR A 61 -22.41 19.97 21.93
C THR A 61 -21.79 21.17 22.66
N PRO A 62 -21.77 21.26 24.00
CA PRO A 62 -21.23 22.43 24.68
C PRO A 62 -19.72 22.58 24.47
N ILE A 63 -18.96 21.49 24.48
CA ILE A 63 -17.50 21.55 24.30
C ILE A 63 -17.12 22.00 22.89
N VAL A 64 -17.84 21.51 21.86
CA VAL A 64 -17.64 21.96 20.48
C VAL A 64 -17.96 23.45 20.33
N LEU A 65 -19.03 23.94 20.97
CA LEU A 65 -19.37 25.38 20.95
C LEU A 65 -18.28 26.23 21.62
N TRP A 66 -17.75 25.80 22.76
CA TRP A 66 -16.64 26.48 23.44
C TRP A 66 -15.35 26.46 22.60
N ALA A 67 -15.05 25.33 21.94
CA ALA A 67 -13.91 25.24 21.02
C ALA A 67 -14.07 26.22 19.86
N ILE A 68 -15.24 26.25 19.21
CA ILE A 68 -15.54 27.18 18.11
C ILE A 68 -15.41 28.63 18.56
N ALA A 69 -15.95 28.98 19.73
CA ALA A 69 -15.84 30.33 20.27
C ALA A 69 -14.37 30.73 20.55
N GLY A 70 -13.58 29.83 21.13
CA GLY A 70 -12.16 30.06 21.38
C GLY A 70 -11.37 30.27 20.10
N ALA A 71 -11.60 29.40 19.11
CA ALA A 71 -11.05 29.49 17.78
C ALA A 71 -11.32 30.85 17.12
N ILE A 72 -12.60 31.25 17.01
CA ILE A 72 -13.00 32.50 16.36
C ILE A 72 -12.38 33.70 17.08
N THR A 73 -12.44 33.72 18.42
CA THR A 73 -11.89 34.86 19.19
C THR A 73 -10.37 34.98 19.06
N GLY A 74 -9.64 33.86 19.00
CA GLY A 74 -8.20 33.85 18.76
C GLY A 74 -7.83 34.31 17.35
N ASP A 75 -8.59 33.85 16.34
CA ASP A 75 -8.39 34.23 14.93
C ASP A 75 -8.73 35.71 14.70
N VAL A 76 -9.81 36.22 15.30
CA VAL A 76 -10.20 37.63 15.26
C VAL A 76 -9.15 38.52 15.93
N LEU A 77 -8.62 38.12 17.09
CA LEU A 77 -7.57 38.87 17.77
C LEU A 77 -6.29 38.89 16.92
N SER A 78 -5.90 37.75 16.34
CA SER A 78 -4.77 37.66 15.42
C SER A 78 -4.94 38.54 14.18
N PHE A 79 -6.14 38.56 13.60
CA PHE A 79 -6.49 39.45 12.49
C PHE A 79 -6.39 40.92 12.88
N TRP A 80 -6.88 41.28 14.06
CA TRP A 80 -6.84 42.66 14.54
C TRP A 80 -5.40 43.13 14.81
N ILE A 81 -4.57 42.28 15.42
CA ILE A 81 -3.14 42.53 15.58
C ILE A 81 -2.49 42.72 14.21
N GLY A 82 -2.75 41.84 13.25
CA GLY A 82 -2.23 41.97 11.89
C GLY A 82 -2.65 43.27 11.21
N ARG A 83 -3.91 43.68 11.40
CA ARG A 83 -4.44 44.93 10.86
C ARG A 83 -3.88 46.16 11.57
N HIS A 84 -3.59 46.11 12.87
CA HIS A 84 -2.96 47.22 13.58
C HIS A 84 -1.51 47.42 13.11
N TYR A 85 -0.74 46.33 13.01
CA TYR A 85 0.68 46.38 12.63
C TYR A 85 0.96 46.41 11.11
N HIS A 86 -0.06 46.64 10.28
CA HIS A 86 0.08 46.66 8.81
C HIS A 86 1.09 47.70 8.27
N GLN A 87 1.39 48.76 9.02
CA GLN A 87 2.36 49.80 8.60
C GLN A 87 3.81 49.36 8.80
N HIS A 88 4.08 48.42 9.72
CA HIS A 88 5.42 47.91 10.05
C HIS A 88 5.66 46.52 9.45
N THR A 89 4.99 46.23 8.33
CA THR A 89 4.94 44.91 7.68
C THR A 89 6.31 44.33 7.32
N LYS A 90 7.31 45.18 7.06
CA LYS A 90 8.68 44.78 6.69
C LYS A 90 9.62 44.57 7.88
N ASP A 91 9.27 45.07 9.07
CA ASP A 91 10.14 45.06 10.25
C ASP A 91 9.88 43.88 11.18
N PHE A 92 8.74 43.20 11.03
CA PHE A 92 8.42 42.01 11.79
C PHE A 92 9.42 40.87 11.46
N TRP A 93 10.10 40.34 12.48
CA TRP A 93 11.21 39.38 12.32
C TRP A 93 10.88 38.18 11.42
N LEU A 94 9.64 37.66 11.47
CA LEU A 94 9.22 36.53 10.65
C LEU A 94 9.26 36.86 9.14
N PHE A 95 8.80 38.06 8.76
CA PHE A 95 8.83 38.51 7.36
C PHE A 95 10.18 39.06 6.93
N ARG A 96 10.99 39.53 7.88
CA ARG A 96 12.41 39.84 7.64
C ARG A 96 13.20 38.57 7.29
N ARG A 97 12.91 37.45 7.96
CA ARG A 97 13.55 36.15 7.70
C ARG A 97 12.96 35.42 6.49
N TYR A 98 11.66 35.61 6.20
CA TYR A 98 10.96 34.95 5.11
C TYR A 98 10.06 35.92 4.30
N PRO A 99 10.64 36.87 3.55
CA PRO A 99 9.88 37.89 2.82
C PRO A 99 8.98 37.32 1.71
N GLN A 100 9.29 36.11 1.24
CA GLN A 100 8.48 35.41 0.24
C GLN A 100 7.12 34.95 0.79
N LEU A 101 6.96 34.75 2.10
CA LEU A 101 5.69 34.32 2.69
C LEU A 101 4.63 35.41 2.58
N LEU A 102 5.01 36.66 2.81
CA LEU A 102 4.12 37.81 2.68
C LEU A 102 3.66 37.99 1.22
N ARG A 103 4.60 38.04 0.26
CA ARG A 103 4.28 38.17 -1.17
C ARG A 103 3.44 37.03 -1.73
N LYS A 104 3.71 35.79 -1.29
CA LYS A 104 2.90 34.62 -1.66
C LYS A 104 1.53 34.66 -0.99
N GLY A 105 1.46 35.14 0.25
CA GLY A 105 0.22 35.36 0.97
C GLY A 105 -0.67 36.36 0.24
N GLU A 106 -0.15 37.56 -0.06
CA GLU A 106 -0.82 38.59 -0.87
C GLU A 106 -1.35 38.00 -2.20
N ALA A 107 -0.48 37.41 -3.02
CA ALA A 107 -0.89 36.82 -4.30
C ALA A 107 -1.92 35.66 -4.15
N PHE A 108 -1.89 34.95 -3.03
CA PHE A 108 -2.83 33.86 -2.75
C PHE A 108 -4.19 34.39 -2.28
N PHE A 109 -4.21 35.42 -1.45
CA PHE A 109 -5.42 36.12 -1.01
C PHE A 109 -6.06 36.91 -2.15
N ASP A 110 -5.27 37.55 -3.02
CA ASP A 110 -5.78 38.22 -4.23
C ASP A 110 -6.50 37.25 -5.16
N LYS A 111 -5.99 36.00 -5.25
CA LYS A 111 -6.53 34.98 -6.16
C LYS A 111 -7.70 34.19 -5.58
N HIS A 112 -7.75 33.93 -4.26
CA HIS A 112 -8.73 33.02 -3.65
C HIS A 112 -9.56 33.62 -2.51
N GLY A 113 -9.25 34.85 -2.05
CA GLY A 113 -10.03 35.58 -1.04
C GLY A 113 -10.29 34.78 0.23
N GLY A 114 -11.55 34.76 0.68
CA GLY A 114 -11.99 34.00 1.87
C GLY A 114 -11.74 32.49 1.81
N LYS A 115 -11.66 31.90 0.62
CA LYS A 115 -11.38 30.45 0.48
C LYS A 115 -10.01 30.10 1.05
N SER A 116 -9.06 31.03 0.99
CA SER A 116 -7.73 30.87 1.57
C SER A 116 -7.79 30.60 3.07
N ILE A 117 -8.62 31.36 3.80
CA ILE A 117 -8.80 31.25 5.25
C ILE A 117 -9.37 29.87 5.59
N PHE A 118 -10.42 29.48 4.87
CA PHE A 118 -11.08 28.19 5.08
C PHE A 118 -10.13 27.00 4.91
N PHE A 119 -9.46 26.89 3.77
CA PHE A 119 -8.57 25.75 3.50
C PHE A 119 -7.28 25.79 4.31
N GLY A 120 -6.75 26.99 4.58
CA GLY A 120 -5.51 27.13 5.34
C GLY A 120 -5.65 26.72 6.81
N ARG A 121 -6.87 26.73 7.37
CA ARG A 121 -7.14 26.23 8.73
C ARG A 121 -6.82 24.75 8.92
N PHE A 122 -6.92 23.95 7.86
CA PHE A 122 -6.64 22.52 7.89
C PHE A 122 -5.16 22.18 7.66
N ILE A 123 -4.30 23.19 7.51
CA ILE A 123 -2.86 23.03 7.27
C ILE A 123 -2.08 23.54 8.49
N GLY A 124 -1.63 22.59 9.33
CA GLY A 124 -1.13 22.82 10.70
C GLY A 124 -0.31 24.10 10.92
N PRO A 125 0.92 24.23 10.38
CA PRO A 125 1.77 25.40 10.63
C PRO A 125 1.25 26.71 10.03
N ILE A 126 0.38 26.63 9.02
CA ILE A 126 -0.09 27.82 8.29
C ILE A 126 -1.27 28.46 9.03
N ARG A 127 -2.11 27.67 9.71
CA ARG A 127 -3.32 28.15 10.40
C ARG A 127 -3.04 29.31 11.36
N ALA A 128 -2.04 29.20 12.23
CA ALA A 128 -1.76 30.23 13.25
C ALA A 128 -1.29 31.58 12.69
N ILE A 129 -0.81 31.62 11.45
CA ILE A 129 -0.32 32.86 10.81
C ILE A 129 -1.40 33.46 9.89
N LEU A 130 -2.32 32.65 9.40
CA LEU A 130 -3.21 33.03 8.30
C LEU A 130 -4.16 34.19 8.64
N PRO A 131 -4.84 34.23 9.81
CA PRO A 131 -5.64 35.39 10.21
C PRO A 131 -4.80 36.67 10.35
N PHE A 132 -3.59 36.55 10.89
CA PHE A 132 -2.66 37.66 11.03
C PHE A 132 -2.24 38.24 9.67
N ILE A 133 -1.88 37.40 8.69
CA ILE A 133 -1.57 37.85 7.32
C ILE A 133 -2.80 38.50 6.67
N ALA A 134 -3.98 37.91 6.84
CA ALA A 134 -5.22 38.48 6.31
C ALA A 134 -5.49 39.90 6.88
N GLY A 135 -5.16 40.12 8.15
CA GLY A 135 -5.20 41.43 8.79
C GLY A 135 -4.21 42.42 8.18
N MET A 136 -2.95 41.98 7.98
CA MET A 136 -1.88 42.82 7.41
C MET A 136 -2.18 43.28 5.98
N VAL A 137 -2.77 42.41 5.16
CA VAL A 137 -3.18 42.71 3.78
C VAL A 137 -4.52 43.49 3.74
N ARG A 138 -5.07 43.87 4.90
CA ARG A 138 -6.32 44.64 5.06
C ARG A 138 -7.52 43.98 4.37
N MET A 139 -7.66 42.66 4.50
CA MET A 139 -8.82 41.94 3.99
C MET A 139 -10.13 42.50 4.57
N PRO A 140 -11.23 42.59 3.78
CA PRO A 140 -12.51 43.07 4.29
C PRO A 140 -13.00 42.23 5.47
N TRP A 141 -13.34 42.89 6.59
CA TRP A 141 -13.76 42.24 7.85
C TRP A 141 -14.86 41.20 7.65
N ARG A 142 -15.87 41.49 6.82
CA ARG A 142 -16.98 40.58 6.56
C ARG A 142 -16.54 39.30 5.85
N GLN A 143 -15.59 39.41 4.91
CA GLN A 143 -15.06 38.25 4.19
C GLN A 143 -14.19 37.37 5.09
N PHE A 144 -13.39 38.01 5.97
CA PHE A 144 -12.61 37.30 6.96
C PHE A 144 -13.51 36.54 7.93
N LEU A 145 -14.45 37.24 8.58
CA LEU A 145 -15.29 36.68 9.63
C LEU A 145 -16.19 35.53 9.13
N THR A 146 -16.78 35.67 7.95
CA THR A 146 -17.62 34.61 7.38
C THR A 146 -16.81 33.35 7.04
N ALA A 147 -15.64 33.51 6.43
CA ALA A 147 -14.75 32.39 6.14
C ALA A 147 -14.21 31.73 7.43
N ASP A 148 -13.87 32.54 8.42
CA ASP A 148 -13.36 32.09 9.71
C ASP A 148 -14.42 31.28 10.49
N ILE A 149 -15.63 31.82 10.66
CA ILE A 149 -16.74 31.12 11.35
C ILE A 149 -17.05 29.78 10.67
N ILE A 150 -17.21 29.75 9.35
CA ILE A 150 -17.51 28.52 8.61
C ILE A 150 -16.38 27.50 8.79
N SER A 151 -15.13 27.97 8.76
CA SER A 151 -13.96 27.11 8.97
C SER A 151 -13.87 26.58 10.40
N ALA A 152 -14.18 27.40 11.42
CA ALA A 152 -14.14 27.02 12.83
C ALA A 152 -15.20 25.95 13.16
N ILE A 153 -16.41 26.12 12.62
CA ILE A 153 -17.51 25.15 12.77
C ILE A 153 -17.13 23.80 12.17
N ALA A 154 -16.49 23.78 11.01
CA ALA A 154 -16.03 22.54 10.38
C ALA A 154 -14.84 21.92 11.12
N TRP A 155 -13.91 22.76 11.59
CA TRP A 155 -12.65 22.33 12.18
C TRP A 155 -12.81 21.59 13.52
N ALA A 156 -13.61 22.14 14.46
CA ALA A 156 -13.71 21.59 15.80
C ALA A 156 -14.18 20.11 15.82
N PRO A 157 -15.26 19.72 15.11
CA PRO A 157 -15.68 18.32 15.01
C PRO A 157 -14.64 17.44 14.32
N ILE A 158 -14.03 17.90 13.22
CA ILE A 158 -13.06 17.12 12.44
C ILE A 158 -11.85 16.74 13.28
N TYR A 159 -11.33 17.66 14.10
CA TYR A 159 -10.14 17.44 14.92
C TYR A 159 -10.44 16.68 16.22
N MET A 160 -11.67 16.75 16.73
CA MET A 160 -12.12 15.95 17.87
C MET A 160 -12.51 14.51 17.48
N LEU A 161 -12.92 14.27 16.23
CA LEU A 161 -13.44 12.98 15.76
C LEU A 161 -12.48 11.79 15.99
N PRO A 162 -11.17 11.86 15.67
CA PRO A 162 -10.25 10.76 15.97
C PRO A 162 -10.22 10.43 17.46
N GLY A 163 -10.27 11.45 18.31
CA GLY A 163 -10.34 11.32 19.76
C GLY A 163 -11.62 10.64 20.22
N ILE A 164 -12.78 11.06 19.69
CA ILE A 164 -14.09 10.48 20.02
C ILE A 164 -14.13 9.00 19.66
N LEU A 165 -13.64 8.64 18.47
CA LEU A 165 -13.57 7.24 18.03
C LEU A 165 -12.64 6.42 18.93
N LEU A 166 -11.48 6.97 19.32
CA LEU A 166 -10.57 6.33 20.28
C LEU A 166 -11.21 6.17 21.66
N GLY A 167 -11.95 7.17 22.14
CA GLY A 167 -12.65 7.13 23.42
C GLY A 167 -13.75 6.07 23.45
N GLN A 168 -14.58 6.02 22.41
CA GLN A 168 -15.62 4.99 22.27
C GLN A 168 -15.02 3.59 22.14
N ALA A 169 -13.94 3.43 21.38
CA ALA A 169 -13.22 2.17 21.28
C ALA A 169 -12.57 1.77 22.62
N SER A 170 -12.12 2.73 23.44
CA SER A 170 -11.50 2.47 24.74
C SER A 170 -12.50 1.98 25.80
N GLN A 171 -13.76 2.42 25.75
CA GLN A 171 -14.81 1.93 26.64
C GLN A 171 -15.19 0.47 26.39
N GLN A 172 -14.91 -0.04 25.20
CA GLN A 172 -15.22 -1.42 24.80
C GLN A 172 -14.10 -2.41 25.14
N LEU A 173 -12.97 -1.90 25.66
CA LEU A 173 -11.78 -2.67 25.98
C LEU A 173 -11.46 -2.53 27.48
N PRO A 174 -10.90 -3.55 28.14
CA PRO A 174 -10.35 -3.40 29.48
C PRO A 174 -9.32 -2.26 29.51
N PRO A 175 -9.24 -1.47 30.60
CA PRO A 175 -8.39 -0.28 30.67
C PRO A 175 -6.91 -0.55 30.31
N GLU A 176 -6.42 -1.74 30.63
CA GLU A 176 -5.07 -2.18 30.29
C GLU A 176 -4.86 -2.41 28.78
N VAL A 177 -5.88 -2.92 28.08
CA VAL A 177 -5.82 -3.22 26.64
C VAL A 177 -6.01 -1.93 25.83
N ALA A 178 -6.93 -1.06 26.26
CA ALA A 178 -7.11 0.26 25.65
C ALA A 178 -5.81 1.08 25.70
N THR A 179 -5.15 1.11 26.87
CA THR A 179 -3.87 1.82 27.04
C THR A 179 -2.78 1.24 26.14
N LYS A 180 -2.65 -0.09 26.08
CA LYS A 180 -1.67 -0.76 25.21
C LYS A 180 -1.94 -0.51 23.72
N LEU A 181 -3.21 -0.48 23.30
CA LEU A 181 -3.59 -0.24 21.91
C LEU A 181 -3.33 1.22 21.49
N ILE A 182 -3.64 2.19 22.35
CA ILE A 182 -3.32 3.60 22.09
C ILE A 182 -1.80 3.79 21.99
N ILE A 183 -1.03 3.24 22.94
CA ILE A 183 0.45 3.29 22.90
C ILE A 183 0.96 2.64 21.61
N PHE A 184 0.43 1.47 21.23
CA PHE A 184 0.83 0.78 20.01
C PHE A 184 0.55 1.61 18.74
N VAL A 185 -0.64 2.20 18.62
CA VAL A 185 -1.00 3.04 17.46
C VAL A 185 -0.12 4.28 17.40
N VAL A 186 0.14 4.93 18.53
CA VAL A 186 1.04 6.10 18.60
C VAL A 186 2.47 5.72 18.19
N LEU A 187 2.99 4.60 18.72
CA LEU A 187 4.32 4.10 18.36
C LEU A 187 4.39 3.71 16.89
N LEU A 188 3.35 3.11 16.33
CA LEU A 188 3.27 2.75 14.92
C LEU A 188 3.28 4.00 14.02
N LEU A 189 2.48 5.01 14.35
CA LEU A 189 2.46 6.28 13.60
C LEU A 189 3.80 7.01 13.71
N LEU A 190 4.42 7.04 14.89
CA LEU A 190 5.75 7.59 15.11
C LEU A 190 6.80 6.83 14.28
N PHE A 191 6.75 5.51 14.27
CA PHE A 191 7.64 4.67 13.48
C PHE A 191 7.50 4.94 11.98
N ILE A 192 6.26 5.00 11.46
CA ILE A 192 5.99 5.34 10.05
C ILE A 192 6.57 6.73 9.72
N TRP A 193 6.37 7.71 10.59
CA TRP A 193 6.89 9.06 10.41
C TRP A 193 8.43 9.09 10.43
N LEU A 194 9.08 8.38 11.36
CA LEU A 194 10.53 8.27 11.45
C LEU A 194 11.12 7.59 10.20
N VAL A 195 10.51 6.51 9.72
CA VAL A 195 10.92 5.82 8.48
C VAL A 195 10.78 6.76 7.28
N TYR A 196 9.66 7.48 7.16
CA TYR A 196 9.48 8.48 6.10
C TYR A 196 10.52 9.60 6.19
N ALA A 197 10.76 10.14 7.38
CA ALA A 197 11.74 11.20 7.62
C ALA A 197 13.16 10.72 7.30
N PHE A 198 13.51 9.49 7.67
CA PHE A 198 14.78 8.84 7.36
C PHE A 198 14.94 8.66 5.85
N ILE A 199 13.99 8.03 5.16
CA ILE A 199 14.02 7.84 3.71
C ILE A 199 14.15 9.18 2.98
N LYS A 200 13.38 10.19 3.39
CA LYS A 200 13.44 11.54 2.81
C LYS A 200 14.81 12.18 3.05
N SER A 201 15.39 12.03 4.25
CA SER A 201 16.70 12.58 4.59
C SER A 201 17.82 11.88 3.84
N CYS A 202 17.81 10.55 3.77
CA CYS A 202 18.74 9.75 2.98
C CYS A 202 18.64 10.11 1.49
N TYR A 203 17.44 10.21 0.94
CA TYR A 203 17.22 10.65 -0.44
C TYR A 203 17.77 12.07 -0.67
N ALA A 204 17.49 13.01 0.23
CA ALA A 204 17.96 14.39 0.11
C ALA A 204 19.48 14.51 0.27
N TRP A 205 20.10 13.69 1.11
CA TRP A 205 21.56 13.63 1.28
C TRP A 205 22.22 12.98 0.06
N PHE A 206 21.74 11.82 -0.35
CA PHE A 206 22.27 11.06 -1.48
C PHE A 206 22.11 11.82 -2.80
N SER A 207 20.93 12.43 -3.04
CA SER A 207 20.72 13.28 -4.21
C SER A 207 21.67 14.47 -4.24
N ARG A 208 21.89 15.16 -3.10
CA ARG A 208 22.88 16.25 -3.01
C ARG A 208 24.31 15.78 -3.28
N LEU A 209 24.69 14.59 -2.79
CA LEU A 209 26.00 14.02 -3.00
C LEU A 209 26.21 13.65 -4.47
N LEU A 210 25.25 12.94 -5.07
CA LEU A 210 25.27 12.62 -6.50
C LEU A 210 25.31 13.88 -7.36
N ASP A 211 24.50 14.89 -7.04
CA ASP A 211 24.43 16.15 -7.80
C ASP A 211 25.78 16.88 -7.78
N LYS A 212 26.44 16.93 -6.62
CA LYS A 212 27.81 17.45 -6.48
C LYS A 212 28.84 16.65 -7.28
N GLN A 213 28.80 15.32 -7.21
CA GLN A 213 29.74 14.46 -7.91
C GLN A 213 29.57 14.54 -9.43
N VAL A 214 28.33 14.56 -9.91
CA VAL A 214 28.03 14.72 -11.34
C VAL A 214 28.42 16.11 -11.82
N ALA A 215 28.22 17.16 -11.01
CA ALA A 215 28.72 18.50 -11.34
C ALA A 215 30.26 18.55 -11.41
N TYR A 216 30.95 17.93 -10.45
CA TYR A 216 32.42 17.81 -10.48
C TYR A 216 32.90 17.06 -11.74
N LEU A 217 32.32 15.90 -12.02
CA LEU A 217 32.61 15.12 -13.23
C LEU A 217 32.36 15.93 -14.50
N TRP A 218 31.28 16.71 -14.55
CA TRP A 218 30.97 17.59 -15.67
C TRP A 218 32.06 18.66 -15.88
N HIS A 219 32.50 19.32 -14.81
CA HIS A 219 33.59 20.30 -14.89
C HIS A 219 34.92 19.66 -15.29
N PHE A 220 35.26 18.51 -14.72
CA PHE A 220 36.48 17.77 -15.02
C PHE A 220 36.51 17.31 -16.49
N THR A 221 35.45 16.65 -16.95
CA THR A 221 35.37 16.08 -18.31
C THR A 221 35.38 17.16 -19.39
N ARG A 222 34.78 18.33 -19.13
CA ARG A 222 34.78 19.47 -20.05
C ARG A 222 36.16 20.12 -20.24
N ASN A 223 36.96 20.12 -19.19
CA ASN A 223 38.28 20.76 -19.17
C ASN A 223 39.41 19.79 -19.57
N HIS A 224 39.14 18.49 -19.62
CA HIS A 224 40.14 17.47 -19.95
C HIS A 224 40.33 17.33 -21.48
N PRO A 225 41.58 17.33 -22.00
CA PRO A 225 41.87 17.44 -23.44
C PRO A 225 41.31 16.30 -24.30
N LYS A 226 41.29 15.07 -23.78
CA LYS A 226 40.75 13.89 -24.49
C LYS A 226 39.24 13.66 -24.30
N LEU A 227 38.65 14.17 -23.20
CA LEU A 227 37.25 13.90 -22.83
C LEU A 227 36.30 15.03 -23.23
N LYS A 228 36.84 16.18 -23.62
CA LYS A 228 36.08 17.33 -24.13
C LYS A 228 35.16 16.96 -25.28
N THR A 229 35.60 16.07 -26.18
CA THR A 229 34.82 15.57 -27.33
C THR A 229 33.54 14.85 -26.89
N ILE A 230 33.61 14.06 -25.82
CA ILE A 230 32.45 13.36 -25.26
C ILE A 230 31.50 14.36 -24.61
N THR A 231 32.02 15.33 -23.87
CA THR A 231 31.17 16.38 -23.28
C THR A 231 30.52 17.27 -24.32
N SER A 232 31.20 17.62 -25.42
CA SER A 232 30.59 18.39 -26.50
C SER A 232 29.46 17.64 -27.19
N LEU A 233 29.53 16.31 -27.27
CA LEU A 233 28.43 15.47 -27.80
C LEU A 233 27.23 15.38 -26.85
N LEU A 234 27.46 15.57 -25.53
CA LEU A 234 26.47 15.48 -24.45
C LEU A 234 25.99 16.85 -23.95
N THR A 235 26.35 17.95 -24.60
CA THR A 235 25.95 19.28 -24.13
C THR A 235 24.55 19.64 -24.65
N ASP A 236 23.69 20.18 -23.77
CA ASP A 236 22.42 20.79 -24.18
C ASP A 236 22.68 22.22 -24.68
N ASN A 237 22.27 22.53 -25.90
CA ASN A 237 22.42 23.89 -26.45
C ASN A 237 21.65 24.95 -25.64
N ARG A 238 20.54 24.57 -24.96
CA ARG A 238 19.73 25.51 -24.17
C ARG A 238 20.33 25.84 -22.81
N HIS A 239 21.00 24.86 -22.21
CA HIS A 239 21.62 24.99 -20.90
C HIS A 239 23.01 24.34 -20.90
N PRO A 240 24.00 24.96 -21.57
CA PRO A 240 25.32 24.39 -21.80
C PRO A 240 26.17 24.24 -20.52
N GLN A 241 25.69 24.79 -19.40
CA GLN A 241 26.29 24.63 -18.08
C GLN A 241 25.58 23.57 -17.23
N SER A 242 24.43 23.03 -17.68
CA SER A 242 23.68 22.05 -16.89
C SER A 242 24.29 20.65 -16.99
N HIS A 243 24.60 20.05 -15.85
CA HIS A 243 25.09 18.68 -15.74
C HIS A 243 23.99 17.61 -15.88
N ALA A 244 22.76 18.01 -16.19
CA ALA A 244 21.60 17.14 -16.31
C ALA A 244 21.71 16.13 -17.47
N GLN A 245 22.39 16.49 -18.57
CA GLN A 245 22.62 15.55 -19.68
C GLN A 245 23.64 14.47 -19.32
N LEU A 246 24.69 14.82 -18.58
CA LEU A 246 25.64 13.84 -18.03
C LEU A 246 24.94 12.88 -17.06
N ALA A 247 24.06 13.40 -16.19
CA ALA A 247 23.27 12.55 -15.30
C ALA A 247 22.40 11.53 -16.07
N LEU A 248 21.73 11.96 -17.15
CA LEU A 248 20.93 11.06 -18.01
C LEU A 248 21.80 10.01 -18.72
N ALA A 249 22.99 10.40 -19.19
CA ALA A 249 23.93 9.47 -19.81
C ALA A 249 24.43 8.41 -18.81
N LEU A 250 24.80 8.83 -17.59
CA LEU A 250 25.21 7.91 -16.53
C LEU A 250 24.07 6.96 -16.13
N ILE A 251 22.84 7.46 -15.98
CA ILE A 251 21.67 6.61 -15.72
C ILE A 251 21.48 5.59 -16.84
N CYS A 252 21.58 6.01 -18.10
CA CYS A 252 21.47 5.12 -19.26
C CYS A 252 22.51 3.99 -19.21
N ILE A 253 23.78 4.33 -18.95
CA ILE A 253 24.88 3.36 -18.88
C ILE A 253 24.70 2.41 -17.68
N LEU A 254 24.46 2.95 -16.49
CA LEU A 254 24.30 2.15 -15.26
C LEU A 254 23.09 1.22 -15.35
N CYS A 255 21.96 1.68 -15.88
CA CYS A 255 20.79 0.83 -16.08
C CYS A 255 21.02 -0.24 -17.15
N THR A 256 21.78 0.05 -18.21
CA THR A 256 22.16 -0.95 -19.22
C THR A 256 23.07 -2.03 -18.61
N LEU A 257 24.11 -1.63 -17.89
CA LEU A 257 25.01 -2.56 -17.21
C LEU A 257 24.26 -3.38 -16.14
N GLY A 258 23.40 -2.72 -15.36
CA GLY A 258 22.55 -3.39 -14.38
C GLY A 258 21.60 -4.39 -15.02
N PHE A 259 20.99 -4.04 -16.16
CA PHE A 259 20.15 -4.97 -16.91
C PHE A 259 20.93 -6.19 -17.38
N LEU A 260 22.12 -5.99 -17.96
CA LEU A 260 22.98 -7.10 -18.41
C LEU A 260 23.42 -7.98 -17.23
N ALA A 261 23.77 -7.39 -16.08
CA ALA A 261 24.11 -8.13 -14.87
C ALA A 261 22.92 -8.97 -14.34
N VAL A 262 21.71 -8.40 -14.32
CA VAL A 262 20.49 -9.13 -13.93
C VAL A 262 20.17 -10.20 -14.96
N ALA A 263 20.27 -9.92 -16.26
CA ALA A 263 20.02 -10.87 -17.34
C ALA A 263 20.98 -12.07 -17.24
N PHE A 264 22.27 -11.81 -17.02
CA PHE A 264 23.28 -12.84 -16.79
C PHE A 264 22.99 -13.64 -15.52
N SER A 265 22.67 -12.97 -14.41
CA SER A 265 22.30 -13.64 -13.17
C SER A 265 21.04 -14.50 -13.33
N VAL A 266 20.04 -14.07 -14.10
CA VAL A 266 18.83 -14.85 -14.35
C VAL A 266 19.15 -16.05 -15.24
N ALA A 267 19.98 -15.88 -16.26
CA ALA A 267 20.44 -16.97 -17.13
C ALA A 267 21.16 -18.08 -16.34
N GLN A 268 21.92 -17.70 -15.31
CA GLN A 268 22.70 -18.62 -14.47
C GLN A 268 21.98 -19.07 -13.19
N HIS A 269 20.70 -18.72 -12.97
CA HIS A 269 20.00 -18.97 -11.70
C HIS A 269 20.74 -18.41 -10.46
N GLY A 270 21.40 -17.28 -10.63
CA GLY A 270 22.19 -16.59 -9.60
C GLY A 270 21.35 -15.79 -8.60
N ILE A 271 22.00 -14.84 -7.92
CA ILE A 271 21.44 -14.10 -6.79
C ILE A 271 20.12 -13.38 -7.13
N ALA A 272 19.98 -12.87 -8.36
CA ALA A 272 18.78 -12.16 -8.79
C ALA A 272 17.50 -13.02 -8.77
N THR A 273 17.61 -14.36 -8.81
CA THR A 273 16.46 -15.27 -8.80
C THR A 273 16.06 -15.75 -7.41
N TYR A 274 16.85 -15.49 -6.36
CA TYR A 274 16.56 -16.00 -5.00
C TYR A 274 15.25 -15.47 -4.41
N LEU A 275 14.86 -14.25 -4.79
CA LEU A 275 13.61 -13.65 -4.32
C LEU A 275 12.38 -14.07 -5.14
N ASN A 276 12.56 -14.79 -6.25
CA ASN A 276 11.47 -15.13 -7.16
C ASN A 276 10.43 -16.03 -6.48
N GLU A 277 10.85 -17.16 -5.90
CA GLU A 277 9.95 -18.12 -5.25
C GLU A 277 9.28 -17.56 -3.98
N PRO A 278 10.02 -16.95 -3.02
CA PRO A 278 9.40 -16.37 -1.83
C PRO A 278 8.34 -15.31 -2.15
N ILE A 279 8.61 -14.44 -3.14
CA ILE A 279 7.66 -13.39 -3.53
C ILE A 279 6.50 -13.98 -4.34
N TYR A 280 6.73 -14.98 -5.19
CA TYR A 280 5.66 -15.70 -5.89
C TYR A 280 4.65 -16.30 -4.91
N HIS A 281 5.12 -17.01 -3.88
CA HIS A 281 4.25 -17.58 -2.84
C HIS A 281 3.54 -16.49 -2.02
N LEU A 282 4.22 -15.38 -1.75
CA LEU A 282 3.63 -14.26 -1.01
C LEU A 282 2.48 -13.65 -1.81
N MET A 283 2.70 -13.34 -3.08
CA MET A 283 1.68 -12.79 -3.95
C MET A 283 0.48 -13.73 -4.06
N ARG A 284 0.72 -15.03 -4.26
CA ARG A 284 -0.33 -16.05 -4.31
C ARG A 284 -1.17 -16.08 -3.03
N SER A 285 -0.55 -15.92 -1.86
CA SER A 285 -1.25 -15.89 -0.57
C SER A 285 -2.12 -14.64 -0.37
N LEU A 286 -1.78 -13.53 -1.04
CA LEU A 286 -2.50 -12.27 -0.97
C LEU A 286 -3.66 -12.18 -1.98
N ARG A 287 -3.82 -13.17 -2.86
CA ARG A 287 -4.83 -13.13 -3.92
C ARG A 287 -6.24 -13.17 -3.37
N GLN A 288 -7.06 -12.21 -3.80
CA GLN A 288 -8.49 -12.12 -3.48
C GLN A 288 -9.26 -11.71 -4.72
N GLN A 289 -10.49 -12.21 -4.89
CA GLN A 289 -11.29 -11.96 -6.10
C GLN A 289 -11.46 -10.46 -6.42
N ASN A 290 -11.70 -9.62 -5.41
CA ASN A 290 -11.89 -8.17 -5.61
C ASN A 290 -10.59 -7.45 -6.00
N VAL A 291 -9.48 -7.89 -5.42
CA VAL A 291 -8.15 -7.31 -5.66
C VAL A 291 -7.62 -7.78 -7.02
N ASP A 292 -7.92 -9.03 -7.41
CA ASP A 292 -7.64 -9.58 -8.72
C ASP A 292 -8.35 -8.79 -9.83
N MET A 293 -9.63 -8.44 -9.65
CA MET A 293 -10.38 -7.61 -10.60
C MET A 293 -9.67 -6.27 -10.88
N PHE A 294 -9.21 -5.58 -9.83
CA PHE A 294 -8.48 -4.33 -9.96
C PHE A 294 -7.14 -4.51 -10.69
N PHE A 295 -6.33 -5.48 -10.28
CA PHE A 295 -5.02 -5.68 -10.89
C PHE A 295 -5.08 -6.26 -12.31
N VAL A 296 -6.12 -7.02 -12.65
CA VAL A 296 -6.39 -7.40 -14.04
C VAL A 296 -6.67 -6.14 -14.87
N ALA A 297 -7.51 -5.23 -14.40
CA ALA A 297 -7.79 -3.98 -15.12
C ALA A 297 -6.53 -3.11 -15.31
N MET A 298 -5.64 -3.07 -14.32
CA MET A 298 -4.34 -2.38 -14.44
C MET A 298 -3.38 -3.12 -15.40
N ALA A 299 -3.36 -4.46 -15.36
CA ALA A 299 -2.54 -5.29 -16.25
C ALA A 299 -2.98 -5.20 -17.71
N GLU A 300 -4.22 -4.78 -17.98
CA GLU A 300 -4.73 -4.55 -19.34
C GLU A 300 -4.00 -3.43 -20.06
N LEU A 301 -3.29 -2.53 -19.36
CA LEU A 301 -2.36 -1.58 -19.96
C LEU A 301 -1.12 -2.32 -20.50
N SER A 302 -1.39 -3.20 -21.46
CA SER A 302 -0.53 -4.26 -21.92
C SER A 302 0.35 -3.79 -23.07
N PRO A 303 1.42 -4.53 -23.38
CA PRO A 303 2.27 -4.29 -24.54
C PRO A 303 1.47 -4.10 -25.84
N LYS A 304 0.35 -4.81 -26.00
CA LYS A 304 -0.52 -4.69 -27.18
C LYS A 304 -1.22 -3.34 -27.25
N ILE A 305 -1.81 -2.88 -26.14
CA ILE A 305 -2.46 -1.56 -26.08
C ILE A 305 -1.44 -0.45 -26.30
N LEU A 306 -0.29 -0.54 -25.62
CA LEU A 306 0.77 0.44 -25.77
C LEU A 306 1.35 0.45 -27.20
N ALA A 307 1.30 -0.68 -27.93
CA ALA A 307 1.75 -0.74 -29.32
C ALA A 307 0.76 -0.03 -30.24
N VAL A 308 -0.55 -0.23 -30.04
CA VAL A 308 -1.59 0.51 -30.79
C VAL A 308 -1.50 2.01 -30.49
N PHE A 309 -1.38 2.39 -29.22
CA PHE A 309 -1.16 3.78 -28.82
C PHE A 309 0.09 4.38 -29.48
N TRP A 310 1.20 3.64 -29.47
CA TRP A 310 2.46 4.03 -30.10
C TRP A 310 2.29 4.25 -31.61
N MET A 311 1.64 3.32 -32.32
CA MET A 311 1.41 3.41 -33.77
C MET A 311 0.52 4.59 -34.16
N ILE A 312 -0.58 4.82 -33.43
CA ILE A 312 -1.49 5.94 -33.71
C ILE A 312 -0.77 7.28 -33.46
N MET A 313 -0.03 7.39 -32.36
CA MET A 313 0.76 8.59 -32.06
C MET A 313 1.88 8.81 -33.07
N LEU A 314 2.52 7.74 -33.56
CA LEU A 314 3.52 7.83 -34.62
C LEU A 314 2.91 8.38 -35.91
N GLY A 315 1.75 7.85 -36.32
CA GLY A 315 0.99 8.37 -37.46
C GLY A 315 0.64 9.84 -37.30
N PHE A 316 0.18 10.24 -36.11
CA PHE A 316 -0.09 11.65 -35.79
C PHE A 316 1.16 12.55 -35.97
N PHE A 317 2.33 12.12 -35.48
CA PHE A 317 3.56 12.89 -35.63
C PHE A 317 4.08 12.96 -37.07
N LEU A 318 3.93 11.87 -37.84
CA LEU A 318 4.25 11.82 -39.26
C LEU A 318 3.34 12.75 -40.07
N ILE A 319 2.03 12.76 -39.80
CA ILE A 319 1.06 13.68 -40.43
C ILE A 319 1.41 15.14 -40.13
N LYS A 320 1.87 15.44 -38.91
CA LYS A 320 2.33 16.77 -38.53
C LYS A 320 3.73 17.12 -39.06
N ARG A 321 4.33 16.26 -39.89
CA ARG A 321 5.61 16.44 -40.59
C ARG A 321 6.77 16.82 -39.65
N ASN A 322 6.74 16.35 -38.41
CA ASN A 322 7.83 16.59 -37.46
C ASN A 322 8.78 15.39 -37.44
N PHE A 323 9.87 15.47 -38.22
CA PHE A 323 10.82 14.37 -38.38
C PHE A 323 11.43 13.91 -37.06
N TRP A 324 11.99 14.83 -36.26
CA TRP A 324 12.70 14.46 -35.03
C TRP A 324 11.78 13.87 -33.97
N LEU A 325 10.57 14.41 -33.82
CA LEU A 325 9.58 13.86 -32.90
C LEU A 325 9.13 12.46 -33.34
N SER A 326 8.86 12.28 -34.64
CA SER A 326 8.47 10.99 -35.21
C SER A 326 9.59 9.95 -35.07
N LEU A 327 10.83 10.34 -35.31
CA LEU A 327 11.99 9.46 -35.17
C LEU A 327 12.17 8.98 -33.73
N HIS A 328 12.19 9.89 -32.75
CA HIS A 328 12.39 9.50 -31.34
C HIS A 328 11.21 8.71 -30.78
N TRP A 329 9.98 9.06 -31.17
CA TRP A 329 8.80 8.28 -30.81
C TRP A 329 8.80 6.89 -31.46
N GLY A 330 9.18 6.80 -32.74
CA GLY A 330 9.37 5.53 -33.44
C GLY A 330 10.41 4.65 -32.76
N LEU A 331 11.58 5.22 -32.43
CA LEU A 331 12.64 4.54 -31.69
C LEU A 331 12.18 4.08 -30.29
N ALA A 332 11.31 4.83 -29.61
CA ALA A 332 10.76 4.42 -28.31
C ALA A 332 10.03 3.07 -28.37
N GLY A 333 9.18 2.88 -29.37
CA GLY A 333 8.52 1.61 -29.60
C GLY A 333 9.49 0.54 -30.10
N LEU A 334 10.25 0.83 -31.15
CA LEU A 334 11.16 -0.14 -31.79
C LEU A 334 12.19 -0.72 -30.81
N LEU A 335 12.86 0.13 -30.03
CA LEU A 335 13.85 -0.33 -29.05
C LEU A 335 13.18 -1.08 -27.90
N SER A 336 12.02 -0.60 -27.41
CA SER A 336 11.30 -1.25 -26.32
C SER A 336 10.83 -2.66 -26.69
N TYR A 337 10.12 -2.81 -27.81
CA TYR A 337 9.61 -4.10 -28.25
C TYR A 337 10.72 -4.99 -28.80
N GLY A 338 11.63 -4.43 -29.61
CA GLY A 338 12.74 -5.15 -30.22
C GLY A 338 13.69 -5.75 -29.18
N PHE A 339 14.16 -4.97 -28.20
CA PHE A 339 15.05 -5.53 -27.17
C PHE A 339 14.31 -6.47 -26.22
N ALA A 340 13.07 -6.18 -25.84
CA ALA A 340 12.30 -7.09 -24.99
C ALA A 340 12.08 -8.44 -25.66
N ASP A 341 11.84 -8.47 -26.97
CA ASP A 341 11.66 -9.69 -27.76
C ASP A 341 12.98 -10.43 -27.99
N LEU A 342 14.04 -9.69 -28.34
CA LEU A 342 15.39 -10.24 -28.48
C LEU A 342 15.83 -11.01 -27.23
N PHE A 343 15.73 -10.40 -26.05
CA PHE A 343 16.17 -11.06 -24.82
C PHE A 343 15.26 -12.22 -24.38
N LYS A 344 13.98 -12.19 -24.76
CA LYS A 344 13.08 -13.35 -24.57
C LYS A 344 13.52 -14.55 -25.40
N HIS A 345 13.93 -14.31 -26.64
CA HIS A 345 14.46 -15.33 -27.54
C HIS A 345 15.90 -15.74 -27.22
N LEU A 346 16.68 -14.90 -26.54
CA LEU A 346 18.02 -15.31 -26.11
C LEU A 346 17.98 -16.18 -24.85
N LEU A 347 17.14 -15.83 -23.86
CA LEU A 347 17.21 -16.41 -22.52
C LEU A 347 16.19 -17.51 -22.22
N HIS A 348 15.06 -17.58 -22.96
CA HIS A 348 14.04 -18.63 -22.82
C HIS A 348 13.57 -18.95 -21.39
N ILE A 349 13.56 -17.95 -20.50
CA ILE A 349 13.21 -18.15 -19.09
C ILE A 349 11.74 -18.58 -18.94
N PRO A 350 11.45 -19.69 -18.24
CA PRO A 350 10.08 -20.15 -18.01
C PRO A 350 9.31 -19.18 -17.10
N ARG A 351 8.00 -19.06 -17.35
CA ARG A 351 7.11 -18.26 -16.51
C ARG A 351 6.78 -18.96 -15.20
N PRO A 352 6.32 -18.23 -14.17
CA PRO A 352 5.74 -18.85 -12.99
C PRO A 352 4.54 -19.72 -13.38
N ASN A 353 4.46 -20.91 -12.79
CA ASN A 353 3.41 -21.88 -13.04
C ASN A 353 2.19 -21.64 -12.13
N GLY A 354 1.04 -22.24 -12.46
CA GLY A 354 -0.15 -22.24 -11.61
C GLY A 354 -1.28 -21.30 -12.02
N LEU A 355 -1.28 -20.79 -13.26
CA LEU A 355 -2.40 -20.08 -13.88
C LEU A 355 -3.18 -21.01 -14.83
N ILE A 356 -4.49 -20.79 -14.99
CA ILE A 356 -5.34 -21.60 -15.90
C ILE A 356 -4.77 -21.60 -17.32
N GLN A 357 -4.30 -20.44 -17.78
CA GLN A 357 -3.60 -20.31 -19.03
C GLN A 357 -2.31 -19.54 -18.79
N THR A 358 -1.17 -20.25 -18.80
CA THR A 358 0.14 -19.61 -18.78
C THR A 358 0.36 -18.84 -20.08
N PRO A 359 0.68 -17.53 -20.04
CA PRO A 359 0.94 -16.77 -21.26
C PRO A 359 2.08 -17.40 -22.07
N LEU A 360 1.86 -17.57 -23.37
CA LEU A 360 2.88 -18.13 -24.28
C LEU A 360 4.13 -17.23 -24.33
N GLY A 361 5.30 -17.88 -24.49
CA GLY A 361 6.60 -17.22 -24.63
C GLY A 361 7.32 -16.92 -23.31
N ALA A 362 8.60 -16.57 -23.43
CA ALA A 362 9.50 -16.39 -22.30
C ALA A 362 9.05 -15.30 -21.31
N SER A 363 9.51 -15.45 -20.07
CA SER A 363 9.17 -14.57 -18.94
C SER A 363 10.03 -13.31 -18.90
N PHE A 364 11.34 -13.47 -19.13
CA PHE A 364 12.33 -12.39 -18.97
C PHE A 364 12.68 -11.73 -20.31
N PRO A 365 12.79 -10.38 -20.39
CA PRO A 365 12.30 -9.42 -19.41
C PRO A 365 10.77 -9.18 -19.54
N SER A 366 10.18 -8.56 -18.51
CA SER A 366 8.76 -8.22 -18.53
C SER A 366 8.44 -7.13 -19.56
N GLY A 367 7.85 -7.52 -20.70
CA GLY A 367 7.47 -6.59 -21.77
C GLY A 367 6.49 -5.50 -21.33
N HIS A 368 5.61 -5.77 -20.36
CA HIS A 368 4.71 -4.75 -19.78
C HIS A 368 5.51 -3.63 -19.10
N THR A 369 6.59 -4.01 -18.43
CA THR A 369 7.45 -3.08 -17.70
C THR A 369 8.31 -2.26 -18.65
N VAL A 370 8.96 -2.92 -19.62
CA VAL A 370 9.84 -2.26 -20.61
C VAL A 370 9.03 -1.24 -21.42
N SER A 371 7.89 -1.66 -22.00
CA SER A 371 7.04 -0.78 -22.81
C SER A 371 6.34 0.30 -21.98
N GLY A 372 5.89 -0.01 -20.76
CA GLY A 372 5.32 0.98 -19.85
C GLY A 372 6.31 2.11 -19.55
N ILE A 373 7.54 1.78 -19.18
CA ILE A 373 8.56 2.80 -18.87
C ILE A 373 9.02 3.54 -20.13
N ALA A 374 9.31 2.82 -21.22
CA ALA A 374 9.82 3.46 -22.43
C ALA A 374 8.75 4.35 -23.10
N ILE A 375 7.54 3.83 -23.32
CA ILE A 375 6.49 4.54 -24.08
C ILE A 375 5.78 5.57 -23.20
N LEU A 376 5.21 5.17 -22.05
CA LEU A 376 4.50 6.12 -21.18
C LEU A 376 5.45 7.10 -20.52
N GLY A 377 6.65 6.64 -20.13
CA GLY A 377 7.68 7.53 -19.59
C GLY A 377 8.15 8.55 -20.62
N PHE A 378 8.39 8.15 -21.88
CA PHE A 378 8.79 9.11 -22.92
C PHE A 378 7.63 10.03 -23.31
N PHE A 379 6.39 9.53 -23.33
CA PHE A 379 5.20 10.36 -23.47
C PHE A 379 5.12 11.43 -22.38
N ALA A 380 5.36 11.05 -21.11
CA ALA A 380 5.41 11.99 -19.99
C ALA A 380 6.52 13.04 -20.16
N VAL A 381 7.68 12.65 -20.70
CA VAL A 381 8.75 13.60 -21.07
C VAL A 381 8.22 14.60 -22.09
N LEU A 382 7.60 14.17 -23.19
CA LEU A 382 7.09 15.04 -24.25
C LEU A 382 6.07 16.07 -23.74
N ILE A 383 5.09 15.65 -22.96
CA ILE A 383 4.02 16.55 -22.46
C ILE A 383 4.52 17.52 -21.37
N SER A 384 5.68 17.24 -20.77
CA SER A 384 6.21 18.01 -19.65
C SER A 384 7.19 19.13 -20.04
N ILE A 385 7.62 19.18 -21.30
CA ILE A 385 8.73 20.05 -21.75
C ILE A 385 8.41 21.55 -21.59
N GLU A 386 7.19 21.97 -21.90
CA GLU A 386 6.77 23.38 -21.81
C GLU A 386 6.16 23.73 -20.44
N LYS A 387 6.16 22.79 -19.49
CA LYS A 387 5.45 22.95 -18.21
C LYS A 387 6.38 23.42 -17.09
N PRO A 388 5.89 24.27 -16.16
CA PRO A 388 6.66 24.68 -15.01
C PRO A 388 6.96 23.47 -14.10
N LYS A 389 8.04 23.57 -13.31
CA LYS A 389 8.54 22.50 -12.42
C LYS A 389 7.44 21.77 -11.62
N PRO A 390 6.48 22.44 -10.92
CA PRO A 390 5.46 21.72 -10.15
C PRO A 390 4.56 20.84 -11.02
N GLN A 391 4.14 21.32 -12.19
CA GLN A 391 3.31 20.54 -13.12
C GLN A 391 4.10 19.37 -13.72
N ARG A 392 5.38 19.58 -14.05
CA ARG A 392 6.26 18.48 -14.50
C ARG A 392 6.41 17.39 -13.44
N MET A 393 6.57 17.75 -12.18
CA MET A 393 6.64 16.79 -11.08
C MET A 393 5.32 16.03 -10.89
N LEU A 394 4.18 16.71 -11.04
CA LEU A 394 2.87 16.05 -11.03
C LEU A 394 2.74 15.03 -12.16
N ILE A 395 3.09 15.42 -13.39
CA ILE A 395 3.04 14.54 -14.56
C ILE A 395 3.92 13.31 -14.35
N TYR A 396 5.20 13.49 -14.00
CA TYR A 396 6.11 12.38 -13.75
C TYR A 396 5.65 11.51 -12.59
N GLY A 397 5.10 12.11 -11.53
CA GLY A 397 4.53 11.38 -10.38
C GLY A 397 3.35 10.50 -10.78
N LEU A 398 2.38 11.05 -11.52
CA LEU A 398 1.20 10.31 -11.99
C LEU A 398 1.59 9.18 -12.96
N THR A 399 2.45 9.47 -13.95
CA THR A 399 2.91 8.44 -14.90
C THR A 399 3.70 7.35 -14.19
N SER A 400 4.60 7.71 -13.26
CA SER A 400 5.36 6.72 -12.48
C SER A 400 4.45 5.87 -11.62
N PHE A 401 3.42 6.46 -11.00
CA PHE A 401 2.43 5.73 -10.22
C PHE A 401 1.67 4.70 -11.06
N ILE A 402 1.22 5.08 -12.27
CA ILE A 402 0.56 4.15 -13.20
C ILE A 402 1.51 3.01 -13.61
N ILE A 403 2.76 3.33 -13.97
CA ILE A 403 3.76 2.32 -14.33
C ILE A 403 4.01 1.36 -13.16
N LEU A 404 4.13 1.87 -11.93
CA LEU A 404 4.34 1.04 -10.74
C LEU A 404 3.14 0.12 -10.48
N LEU A 405 1.91 0.60 -10.68
CA LEU A 405 0.71 -0.25 -10.59
C LEU A 405 0.73 -1.37 -11.64
N VAL A 406 1.14 -1.07 -12.88
CA VAL A 406 1.29 -2.08 -13.94
C VAL A 406 2.40 -3.08 -13.59
N MET A 407 3.54 -2.62 -13.10
CA MET A 407 4.64 -3.49 -12.67
C MET A 407 4.21 -4.43 -11.54
N PHE A 408 3.57 -3.88 -10.52
CA PHE A 408 3.08 -4.64 -9.38
C PHE A 408 1.99 -5.64 -9.80
N SER A 409 1.09 -5.27 -10.71
CA SER A 409 0.04 -6.18 -11.20
C SER A 409 0.64 -7.44 -11.85
N ARG A 410 1.79 -7.35 -12.53
CA ARG A 410 2.46 -8.52 -13.13
C ARG A 410 3.01 -9.49 -12.09
N ILE A 411 3.51 -8.97 -10.98
CA ILE A 411 4.03 -9.74 -9.84
C ILE A 411 2.86 -10.35 -9.06
N TYR A 412 1.85 -9.53 -8.73
CA TYR A 412 0.66 -9.93 -7.99
C TYR A 412 -0.16 -11.01 -8.71
N LEU A 413 -0.40 -10.85 -10.02
CA LEU A 413 -1.09 -11.85 -10.84
C LEU A 413 -0.22 -13.07 -11.16
N THR A 414 0.99 -13.15 -10.60
CA THR A 414 1.93 -14.27 -10.77
C THR A 414 2.27 -14.55 -12.24
N ALA A 415 2.21 -13.53 -13.10
CA ALA A 415 2.42 -13.68 -14.54
C ALA A 415 3.89 -13.51 -14.96
N HIS A 416 4.72 -12.97 -14.06
CA HIS A 416 6.15 -12.76 -14.21
C HIS A 416 6.84 -12.92 -12.85
N TRP A 417 8.11 -13.30 -12.89
CA TRP A 417 8.99 -13.25 -11.72
C TRP A 417 9.35 -11.80 -11.37
N VAL A 418 9.77 -11.59 -10.12
CA VAL A 418 10.24 -10.27 -9.67
C VAL A 418 11.50 -9.85 -10.41
N SER A 419 12.41 -10.79 -10.69
CA SER A 419 13.58 -10.56 -11.53
C SER A 419 13.23 -10.04 -12.93
N ASP A 420 12.12 -10.52 -13.52
CA ASP A 420 11.70 -10.12 -14.87
C ASP A 420 11.21 -8.67 -14.91
N VAL A 421 10.50 -8.26 -13.86
CA VAL A 421 9.99 -6.89 -13.69
C VAL A 421 11.14 -5.95 -13.36
N PHE A 422 12.06 -6.36 -12.49
CA PHE A 422 13.24 -5.56 -12.15
C PHE A 422 14.18 -5.39 -13.36
N GLY A 423 14.49 -6.47 -14.07
CA GLY A 423 15.27 -6.43 -15.32
C GLY A 423 14.57 -5.60 -16.40
N GLY A 424 13.26 -5.81 -16.58
CA GLY A 424 12.46 -5.00 -17.49
C GLY A 424 12.46 -3.51 -17.14
N ALA A 425 12.51 -3.16 -15.85
CA ALA A 425 12.60 -1.78 -15.41
C ALA A 425 13.94 -1.14 -15.78
N LEU A 426 15.04 -1.85 -15.54
CA LEU A 426 16.37 -1.37 -15.92
C LEU A 426 16.51 -1.14 -17.42
N LEU A 427 16.03 -2.10 -18.24
CA LEU A 427 16.03 -1.94 -19.70
C LEU A 427 15.14 -0.76 -20.15
N GLY A 428 13.93 -0.65 -19.60
CA GLY A 428 13.01 0.46 -19.92
C GLY A 428 13.57 1.84 -19.53
N ILE A 429 14.19 1.95 -18.35
CA ILE A 429 14.82 3.19 -17.89
C ILE A 429 16.02 3.56 -18.77
N SER A 430 16.83 2.57 -19.19
CA SER A 430 17.93 2.79 -20.13
C SER A 430 17.42 3.41 -21.45
N ILE A 431 16.41 2.80 -22.07
CA ILE A 431 15.79 3.29 -23.30
C ILE A 431 15.22 4.71 -23.10
N LEU A 432 14.46 4.93 -22.02
CA LEU A 432 13.89 6.23 -21.70
C LEU A 432 14.97 7.31 -21.50
N ALA A 433 16.03 7.01 -20.77
CA ALA A 433 17.13 7.93 -20.50
C ALA A 433 17.88 8.28 -21.79
N GLY A 434 18.21 7.28 -22.61
CA GLY A 434 18.87 7.47 -23.91
C GLY A 434 18.03 8.30 -24.89
N LEU A 435 16.72 8.01 -24.99
CA LEU A 435 15.79 8.78 -25.82
C LEU A 435 15.62 10.21 -25.32
N THR A 436 15.50 10.40 -24.00
CA THR A 436 15.39 11.74 -23.41
C THR A 436 16.66 12.56 -23.66
N LEU A 437 17.84 11.94 -23.52
CA LEU A 437 19.13 12.56 -23.80
C LEU A 437 19.26 12.95 -25.28
N SER A 438 18.88 12.05 -26.20
CA SER A 438 18.90 12.33 -27.64
C SER A 438 17.90 13.43 -28.02
N TYR A 439 16.67 13.32 -27.53
CA TYR A 439 15.60 14.24 -27.89
C TYR A 439 15.85 15.65 -27.37
N ARG A 440 16.38 15.81 -26.14
CA ARG A 440 16.67 17.14 -25.57
C ARG A 440 17.64 17.98 -26.40
N ARG A 441 18.55 17.33 -27.13
CA ARG A 441 19.51 17.99 -28.03
C ARG A 441 18.86 18.56 -29.31
N LYS A 442 17.62 18.18 -29.64
CA LYS A 442 16.93 18.53 -30.90
C LYS A 442 15.58 19.26 -30.68
N ILE A 443 15.33 19.77 -29.47
CA ILE A 443 14.03 20.37 -29.08
C ILE A 443 13.67 21.64 -29.88
N GLU A 444 14.64 22.36 -30.44
CA GLU A 444 14.40 23.61 -31.18
C GLU A 444 13.48 23.45 -32.42
N HIS A 445 13.16 22.21 -32.81
CA HIS A 445 12.33 21.89 -33.99
C HIS A 445 10.92 21.37 -33.67
N THR A 446 10.38 21.55 -32.46
CA THR A 446 9.02 21.09 -32.14
C THR A 446 7.95 22.13 -32.49
N THR A 447 7.19 21.84 -33.54
CA THR A 447 6.06 22.67 -34.01
C THR A 447 4.74 22.43 -33.26
N ILE A 448 4.66 21.34 -32.50
CA ILE A 448 3.44 20.92 -31.80
C ILE A 448 3.58 21.25 -30.31
N SER A 449 2.66 22.06 -29.79
CA SER A 449 2.60 22.37 -28.36
C SER A 449 2.42 21.11 -27.50
N SER A 450 3.11 21.03 -26.37
CA SER A 450 3.00 19.94 -25.39
C SER A 450 1.55 19.64 -24.95
N GLY A 451 0.70 20.68 -24.87
CA GLY A 451 -0.72 20.54 -24.51
C GLY A 451 -1.54 19.75 -25.54
N LYS A 452 -1.26 19.93 -26.84
CA LYS A 452 -1.91 19.16 -27.93
C LYS A 452 -1.46 17.71 -27.93
N ILE A 453 -0.18 17.46 -27.66
CA ILE A 453 0.35 16.08 -27.51
C ILE A 453 -0.34 15.39 -26.33
N ALA A 454 -0.53 16.11 -25.21
CA ALA A 454 -1.20 15.58 -24.03
C ALA A 454 -2.67 15.25 -24.30
N SER A 455 -3.44 16.17 -24.89
CA SER A 455 -4.87 15.94 -25.14
C SER A 455 -5.10 14.77 -26.10
N VAL A 456 -4.40 14.76 -27.25
CA VAL A 456 -4.52 13.69 -28.24
C VAL A 456 -4.06 12.36 -27.64
N GLY A 457 -2.89 12.33 -26.99
CA GLY A 457 -2.34 11.10 -26.45
C GLY A 457 -3.17 10.50 -25.30
N ILE A 458 -3.68 11.32 -24.38
CA ILE A 458 -4.52 10.84 -23.28
C ILE A 458 -5.85 10.28 -23.82
N VAL A 459 -6.48 10.96 -24.78
CA VAL A 459 -7.73 10.47 -25.39
C VAL A 459 -7.50 9.14 -26.09
N ILE A 460 -6.46 9.01 -26.91
CA ILE A 460 -6.14 7.73 -27.58
C ILE A 460 -5.89 6.63 -26.56
N LEU A 461 -5.08 6.91 -25.52
CA LEU A 461 -4.74 5.91 -24.51
C LEU A 461 -5.98 5.43 -23.75
N LEU A 462 -6.88 6.34 -23.36
CA LEU A 462 -8.14 6.01 -22.69
C LEU A 462 -9.10 5.23 -23.60
N LEU A 463 -9.20 5.60 -24.88
CA LEU A 463 -10.02 4.88 -25.85
C LEU A 463 -9.48 3.46 -26.08
N CYS A 464 -8.18 3.30 -26.30
CA CYS A 464 -7.57 1.98 -26.49
C CYS A 464 -7.70 1.12 -25.24
N TRP A 465 -7.47 1.68 -24.06
CA TRP A 465 -7.61 0.96 -22.79
C TRP A 465 -9.06 0.57 -22.49
N GLY A 466 -10.00 1.52 -22.64
CA GLY A 466 -11.42 1.28 -22.42
C GLY A 466 -12.03 0.26 -23.39
N ALA A 467 -11.68 0.34 -24.68
CA ALA A 467 -12.14 -0.62 -25.69
C ALA A 467 -11.60 -2.03 -25.43
N ASN A 468 -10.34 -2.16 -24.98
CA ASN A 468 -9.80 -3.47 -24.66
C ASN A 468 -10.40 -4.05 -23.37
N LEU A 469 -10.68 -3.20 -22.37
CA LEU A 469 -11.36 -3.61 -21.15
C LEU A 469 -12.78 -4.12 -21.44
N SER A 470 -13.55 -3.46 -22.31
CA SER A 470 -14.93 -3.89 -22.59
C SER A 470 -15.00 -5.25 -23.29
N VAL A 471 -14.03 -5.57 -24.16
CA VAL A 471 -14.00 -6.81 -24.94
C VAL A 471 -13.25 -7.94 -24.23
N GLY A 472 -12.10 -7.64 -23.61
CA GLY A 472 -11.13 -8.62 -23.14
C GLY A 472 -11.19 -8.97 -21.65
N TYR A 473 -11.80 -8.12 -20.82
CA TYR A 473 -11.66 -8.21 -19.35
C TYR A 473 -12.14 -9.54 -18.76
N LYS A 474 -13.30 -10.05 -19.21
CA LYS A 474 -13.82 -11.34 -18.71
C LYS A 474 -12.87 -12.50 -19.00
N LYS A 475 -12.26 -12.51 -20.19
CA LYS A 475 -11.30 -13.54 -20.62
C LYS A 475 -9.96 -13.41 -19.87
N LEU A 476 -9.47 -12.19 -19.66
CA LEU A 476 -8.26 -12.00 -18.85
C LEU A 476 -8.48 -12.37 -17.38
N LEU A 477 -9.64 -12.05 -16.82
CA LEU A 477 -10.00 -12.41 -15.46
C LEU A 477 -10.07 -13.92 -15.29
N SER A 478 -10.65 -14.67 -16.24
CA SER A 478 -10.67 -16.13 -16.19
C SER A 478 -9.26 -16.71 -16.30
N ASN A 479 -8.45 -16.23 -17.24
CA ASN A 479 -7.10 -16.74 -17.48
C ASN A 479 -6.14 -16.47 -16.31
N SER A 480 -6.38 -15.38 -15.58
CA SER A 480 -5.58 -15.01 -14.42
C SER A 480 -5.92 -15.82 -13.18
N ARG A 481 -6.97 -16.65 -13.18
CA ARG A 481 -7.29 -17.52 -12.03
C ARG A 481 -6.20 -18.56 -11.84
N LEU A 482 -5.98 -18.94 -10.58
CA LEU A 482 -5.05 -20.01 -10.24
C LEU A 482 -5.60 -21.34 -10.78
N LEU A 483 -4.76 -22.11 -11.49
CA LEU A 483 -5.08 -23.46 -11.89
C LEU A 483 -4.97 -24.36 -10.65
N PHE A 484 -6.11 -24.84 -10.19
CA PHE A 484 -6.17 -26.00 -9.32
C PHE A 484 -6.52 -27.17 -10.24
N SER A 485 -5.60 -28.14 -10.38
CA SER A 485 -5.83 -29.27 -11.26
C SER A 485 -6.90 -30.15 -10.62
N GLU A 486 -8.12 -30.12 -11.15
CA GLU A 486 -9.15 -31.12 -10.86
C GLU A 486 -8.65 -32.47 -11.37
N GLN A 487 -8.07 -33.26 -10.47
CA GLN A 487 -7.52 -34.57 -10.78
C GLN A 487 -8.42 -35.65 -10.19
N THR A 488 -8.83 -36.60 -11.03
CA THR A 488 -9.47 -37.82 -10.55
C THR A 488 -8.38 -38.77 -10.06
N ILE A 489 -8.33 -39.02 -8.75
CA ILE A 489 -7.45 -40.03 -8.15
C ILE A 489 -8.20 -41.36 -8.09
N ASN A 490 -7.54 -42.46 -8.45
CA ASN A 490 -8.09 -43.79 -8.21
C ASN A 490 -8.26 -44.04 -6.71
N PHE A 491 -9.49 -44.29 -6.28
CA PHE A 491 -9.85 -44.51 -4.88
C PHE A 491 -9.11 -45.70 -4.25
N SER A 492 -9.00 -46.82 -4.98
CA SER A 492 -8.33 -48.02 -4.45
C SER A 492 -6.84 -47.74 -4.26
N ARG A 493 -6.22 -46.99 -5.17
CA ARG A 493 -4.83 -46.57 -5.07
C ARG A 493 -4.61 -45.61 -3.89
N TRP A 494 -5.46 -44.58 -3.76
CA TRP A 494 -5.38 -43.63 -2.66
C TRP A 494 -5.47 -44.32 -1.29
N TRP A 495 -6.40 -45.27 -1.14
CA TRP A 495 -6.62 -45.98 0.11
C TRP A 495 -5.55 -47.04 0.39
N ASN A 496 -5.22 -47.90 -0.58
CA ASN A 496 -4.33 -49.05 -0.38
C ASN A 496 -2.86 -48.64 -0.34
N GLU A 497 -2.45 -47.69 -1.17
CA GLU A 497 -1.07 -47.20 -1.22
C GLU A 497 -0.82 -46.01 -0.29
N ALA A 498 -1.75 -45.69 0.63
CA ALA A 498 -1.64 -44.55 1.54
C ALA A 498 -0.28 -44.50 2.26
N LYS A 499 0.26 -45.65 2.68
CA LYS A 499 1.58 -45.78 3.35
C LYS A 499 2.75 -45.27 2.51
N PHE A 500 2.64 -45.31 1.18
CA PHE A 500 3.68 -44.88 0.24
C PHE A 500 3.52 -43.43 -0.21
N GLN A 501 2.40 -42.78 0.10
CA GLN A 501 2.19 -41.37 -0.22
C GLN A 501 3.02 -40.48 0.71
N GLN A 502 3.59 -39.39 0.18
CA GLN A 502 4.29 -38.42 1.01
C GLN A 502 3.29 -37.54 1.78
N PRO A 503 3.61 -37.12 3.02
CA PRO A 503 2.79 -36.19 3.77
C PRO A 503 2.71 -34.85 3.04
N ILE A 504 1.49 -34.30 2.98
CA ILE A 504 1.24 -33.02 2.32
C ILE A 504 1.47 -31.91 3.33
N TYR A 505 2.29 -30.93 2.95
CA TYR A 505 2.63 -29.81 3.81
C TYR A 505 1.82 -28.59 3.42
N ARG A 506 1.35 -27.85 4.43
CA ARG A 506 0.91 -26.48 4.26
C ARG A 506 2.13 -25.58 4.05
N LEU A 507 2.09 -24.82 2.96
CA LEU A 507 3.11 -23.83 2.65
C LEU A 507 2.79 -22.51 3.35
N GLY A 508 3.82 -21.88 3.90
CA GLY A 508 3.74 -20.52 4.40
C GLY A 508 3.65 -19.48 3.30
N HIS A 509 3.46 -18.23 3.70
CA HIS A 509 3.43 -17.08 2.79
C HIS A 509 4.69 -16.97 1.92
N PHE A 510 5.83 -17.53 2.35
CA PHE A 510 7.10 -17.51 1.60
C PHE A 510 7.49 -18.87 1.00
N GLY A 511 6.58 -19.85 0.91
CA GLY A 511 6.84 -21.16 0.31
C GLY A 511 7.53 -22.18 1.22
N GLN A 512 7.92 -21.79 2.43
CA GLN A 512 8.45 -22.73 3.42
C GLN A 512 7.37 -23.70 3.92
N LYS A 513 7.73 -24.97 4.14
CA LYS A 513 6.84 -25.98 4.74
C LYS A 513 6.64 -25.63 6.21
N ILE A 514 5.42 -25.25 6.61
CA ILE A 514 5.11 -24.88 8.00
C ILE A 514 4.68 -26.10 8.79
N GLU A 515 3.65 -26.80 8.30
CA GLU A 515 3.00 -27.86 9.06
C GLU A 515 2.45 -28.94 8.12
N VAL A 516 2.38 -30.17 8.63
CA VAL A 516 1.80 -31.30 7.89
C VAL A 516 0.29 -31.24 8.00
N LEU A 517 -0.40 -31.34 6.87
CA LEU A 517 -1.84 -31.58 6.83
C LEU A 517 -2.07 -33.01 7.30
N ASN A 518 -2.44 -33.15 8.58
CA ASN A 518 -2.56 -34.43 9.27
C ASN A 518 -3.88 -35.16 8.98
N ILE A 519 -4.71 -34.65 8.07
CA ILE A 519 -5.98 -35.27 7.69
C ILE A 519 -6.12 -35.30 6.16
N GLN A 520 -6.55 -36.44 5.64
CA GLN A 520 -7.12 -36.60 4.31
C GLN A 520 -8.49 -37.26 4.43
N TRP A 521 -9.55 -36.55 4.07
CA TRP A 521 -10.92 -36.99 4.31
C TRP A 521 -11.70 -37.09 2.99
N ALA A 522 -12.13 -38.29 2.63
CA ALA A 522 -13.03 -38.53 1.50
C ALA A 522 -14.50 -38.40 1.92
N GLY A 523 -15.29 -37.65 1.16
CA GLY A 523 -16.75 -37.56 1.35
C GLY A 523 -17.30 -36.15 1.24
N LYS A 524 -18.63 -36.03 1.21
CA LYS A 524 -19.29 -34.72 1.08
C LYS A 524 -19.11 -33.88 2.35
N LEU A 525 -18.75 -32.61 2.16
CA LEU A 525 -18.51 -31.66 3.26
C LEU A 525 -19.71 -31.52 4.21
N THR A 526 -20.94 -31.59 3.66
CA THR A 526 -22.19 -31.51 4.43
C THR A 526 -22.36 -32.67 5.40
N ASP A 527 -21.92 -33.87 5.00
CA ASP A 527 -22.08 -35.09 5.79
C ASP A 527 -21.03 -35.10 6.91
N ILE A 528 -19.80 -34.69 6.58
CA ILE A 528 -18.71 -34.46 7.52
C ILE A 528 -19.13 -33.46 8.61
N GLN A 529 -19.68 -32.30 8.19
CA GLN A 529 -20.13 -31.27 9.11
C GLN A 529 -21.22 -31.79 10.06
N LYS A 530 -22.30 -32.39 9.51
CA LYS A 530 -23.41 -32.93 10.32
C LYS A 530 -22.95 -34.00 11.30
N HIS A 531 -22.00 -34.85 10.90
CA HIS A 531 -21.46 -35.88 11.78
C HIS A 531 -20.70 -35.28 12.96
N LEU A 532 -19.80 -34.33 12.68
CA LEU A 532 -19.02 -33.67 13.73
C LEU A 532 -19.89 -32.83 14.66
N GLU A 533 -20.95 -32.18 14.14
CA GLU A 533 -21.92 -31.44 14.95
C GLU A 533 -22.61 -32.35 15.98
N LYS A 534 -22.92 -33.62 15.64
CA LYS A 534 -23.44 -34.61 16.61
C LYS A 534 -22.45 -34.94 17.73
N GLN A 535 -21.15 -34.79 17.47
CA GLN A 535 -20.07 -35.04 18.44
C GLN A 535 -19.64 -33.77 19.20
N ALA A 536 -20.55 -32.79 19.30
CA ALA A 536 -20.37 -31.50 19.98
C ALA A 536 -19.31 -30.57 19.34
N TRP A 537 -18.96 -30.77 18.06
CA TRP A 537 -18.21 -29.77 17.32
C TRP A 537 -19.14 -28.63 16.89
N ARG A 538 -18.61 -27.41 16.90
CA ARG A 538 -19.32 -26.21 16.46
C ARG A 538 -18.69 -25.66 15.20
N THR A 539 -19.50 -25.29 14.22
CA THR A 539 -19.03 -24.59 13.02
C THR A 539 -18.74 -23.13 13.34
N LEU A 540 -17.56 -22.66 12.92
CA LEU A 540 -17.26 -21.25 12.98
C LEU A 540 -17.75 -20.58 11.69
N PRO A 541 -18.59 -19.54 11.78
CA PRO A 541 -19.00 -18.80 10.59
C PRO A 541 -17.76 -18.18 9.94
N LYS A 542 -17.71 -18.13 8.60
CA LYS A 542 -16.65 -17.46 7.85
C LYS A 542 -16.55 -16.01 8.32
N THR A 543 -15.57 -15.70 9.16
CA THR A 543 -15.44 -14.38 9.77
C THR A 543 -14.94 -13.40 8.72
N LYS A 544 -15.76 -12.39 8.42
CA LYS A 544 -15.28 -11.21 7.70
C LYS A 544 -14.44 -10.36 8.67
N ILE A 545 -13.46 -9.62 8.16
CA ILE A 545 -12.55 -8.78 8.96
C ILE A 545 -13.33 -7.85 9.91
N TYR A 546 -14.49 -7.34 9.50
CA TYR A 546 -15.34 -6.52 10.37
C TYR A 546 -15.91 -7.30 11.56
N THR A 547 -16.32 -8.57 11.36
CA THR A 547 -16.88 -9.40 12.44
C THR A 547 -15.80 -9.82 13.42
N MET A 548 -14.57 -9.97 12.94
CA MET A 548 -13.38 -10.19 13.74
C MET A 548 -13.04 -8.97 14.60
N LEU A 549 -12.98 -7.78 13.99
CA LEU A 549 -12.77 -6.51 14.72
C LEU A 549 -13.88 -6.25 15.73
N TYR A 550 -15.13 -6.56 15.35
CA TYR A 550 -16.32 -6.44 16.20
C TYR A 550 -16.36 -7.46 17.37
N LYS A 551 -15.85 -8.68 17.16
CA LYS A 551 -15.75 -9.70 18.23
C LYS A 551 -14.53 -9.49 19.13
N LEU A 552 -13.44 -8.93 18.61
CA LEU A 552 -12.30 -8.48 19.41
C LEU A 552 -12.64 -7.25 20.27
N SER A 553 -13.62 -6.43 19.84
CA SER A 553 -14.11 -5.28 20.59
C SER A 553 -15.18 -5.62 21.63
N LEU A 554 -15.74 -6.84 21.65
CA LEU A 554 -16.69 -7.27 22.67
C LEU A 554 -16.00 -8.25 23.63
N HIS A 555 -15.94 -7.88 24.91
CA HIS A 555 -15.60 -8.78 26.02
C HIS A 555 -16.71 -9.81 26.20
N SER A 556 -16.85 -10.73 25.26
CA SER A 556 -17.79 -11.83 25.42
C SER A 556 -17.07 -13.01 26.07
N ASN A 557 -17.68 -13.55 27.14
CA ASN A 557 -17.45 -14.92 27.63
C ASN A 557 -17.86 -15.99 26.58
N ASP A 558 -17.94 -15.61 25.32
CA ASP A 558 -18.37 -16.46 24.23
C ASP A 558 -17.18 -17.33 23.83
N THR A 559 -17.39 -18.65 23.91
CA THR A 559 -16.41 -19.68 23.53
C THR A 559 -16.00 -19.60 22.05
N ASN A 560 -16.66 -18.73 21.27
CA ASN A 560 -16.37 -18.44 19.88
C ASN A 560 -15.34 -17.29 19.73
N ILE A 561 -14.12 -17.50 20.25
CA ILE A 561 -12.97 -16.62 20.01
C ILE A 561 -12.78 -16.48 18.49
N PRO A 562 -12.57 -15.27 17.94
CA PRO A 562 -12.23 -15.11 16.53
C PRO A 562 -10.89 -15.79 16.25
N LEU A 563 -10.95 -16.98 15.70
CA LEU A 563 -9.78 -17.74 15.30
C LEU A 563 -9.22 -17.16 14.01
N LEU A 564 -7.96 -16.73 14.05
CA LEU A 564 -7.18 -16.47 12.85
C LEU A 564 -6.91 -17.81 12.17
N VAL A 565 -7.81 -18.20 11.27
CA VAL A 565 -7.66 -19.43 10.53
C VAL A 565 -6.65 -19.23 9.42
N SER A 566 -5.58 -20.01 9.44
CA SER A 566 -4.51 -19.90 8.46
C SER A 566 -4.97 -20.36 7.07
N SER A 567 -4.64 -19.63 6.01
CA SER A 567 -4.89 -20.07 4.64
C SER A 567 -3.95 -21.21 4.22
N ASN A 568 -4.38 -22.03 3.26
CA ASN A 568 -3.54 -23.01 2.58
C ASN A 568 -3.46 -22.66 1.09
N ALA A 569 -2.26 -22.42 0.58
CA ALA A 569 -2.02 -22.04 -0.82
C ALA A 569 -2.87 -20.83 -1.33
N GLY A 570 -3.21 -19.90 -0.43
CA GLY A 570 -4.06 -18.73 -0.71
C GLY A 570 -5.56 -18.97 -0.59
N GLN A 571 -6.00 -20.19 -0.23
CA GLN A 571 -7.40 -20.51 0.01
C GLN A 571 -7.73 -20.53 1.51
N ALA A 572 -8.85 -19.90 1.88
CA ALA A 572 -9.47 -20.10 3.17
C ALA A 572 -10.02 -21.53 3.26
N PRO A 573 -10.06 -22.15 4.46
CA PRO A 573 -10.67 -23.46 4.60
C PRO A 573 -12.15 -23.42 4.19
N ALA A 574 -12.59 -24.50 3.56
CA ALA A 574 -13.97 -24.71 3.21
C ALA A 574 -14.83 -24.89 4.46
N LEU A 575 -14.28 -25.57 5.48
CA LEU A 575 -14.93 -25.81 6.76
C LEU A 575 -13.92 -25.62 7.91
N THR A 576 -14.33 -24.84 8.91
CA THR A 576 -13.62 -24.74 10.20
C THR A 576 -14.57 -25.11 11.31
N MET A 577 -14.17 -26.07 12.13
CA MET A 577 -14.93 -26.52 13.29
C MET A 577 -14.08 -26.50 14.54
N THR A 578 -14.73 -26.26 15.68
CA THR A 578 -14.07 -26.27 16.99
C THR A 578 -14.78 -27.14 17.99
N LYS A 579 -14.01 -27.79 18.84
CA LYS A 579 -14.50 -28.55 20.00
C LYS A 579 -13.76 -28.11 21.24
N TYR A 580 -14.50 -27.67 22.25
CA TYR A 580 -13.95 -27.22 23.53
C TYR A 580 -13.99 -28.37 24.53
N PHE A 581 -12.88 -28.59 25.24
CA PHE A 581 -12.76 -29.59 26.29
C PHE A 581 -12.72 -28.88 27.66
N PRO A 582 -13.81 -28.86 28.44
CA PRO A 582 -13.87 -28.14 29.71
C PRO A 582 -12.85 -28.63 30.74
N ALA A 583 -12.58 -29.94 30.78
CA ALA A 583 -11.66 -30.53 31.75
C ALA A 583 -10.21 -30.05 31.59
N THR A 584 -9.76 -29.83 30.35
CA THR A 584 -8.38 -29.42 30.04
C THR A 584 -8.27 -27.97 29.57
N HIS A 585 -9.41 -27.26 29.49
CA HIS A 585 -9.54 -25.90 28.95
C HIS A 585 -8.97 -25.73 27.53
N ASN A 586 -8.84 -26.82 26.77
CA ASN A 586 -8.27 -26.78 25.43
C ASN A 586 -9.36 -26.65 24.36
N LEU A 587 -9.08 -25.83 23.36
CA LEU A 587 -9.89 -25.69 22.15
C LEU A 587 -9.22 -26.43 21.01
N LEU A 588 -9.87 -27.47 20.50
CA LEU A 588 -9.43 -28.20 19.31
C LEU A 588 -9.99 -27.50 18.07
N VAL A 589 -9.16 -27.31 17.05
CA VAL A 589 -9.55 -26.65 15.79
C VAL A 589 -9.29 -27.62 14.64
N LEU A 590 -10.34 -27.91 13.88
CA LEU A 590 -10.31 -28.64 12.62
C LEU A 590 -10.50 -27.65 11.47
N ASN A 591 -9.54 -27.61 10.57
CA ASN A 591 -9.65 -26.88 9.30
C ASN A 591 -9.61 -27.87 8.15
N LEU A 592 -10.56 -27.79 7.22
CA LEU A 592 -10.59 -28.55 5.98
C LEU A 592 -10.48 -27.60 4.78
N TRP A 593 -9.52 -27.87 3.90
CA TRP A 593 -9.35 -27.20 2.63
C TRP A 593 -9.71 -28.14 1.49
N ASP A 594 -10.22 -27.55 0.41
CA ASP A 594 -10.47 -28.28 -0.82
C ASP A 594 -9.15 -28.75 -1.43
N SER A 595 -9.03 -30.06 -1.69
CA SER A 595 -7.85 -30.60 -2.37
C SER A 595 -7.88 -30.37 -3.88
N HIS A 596 -9.05 -30.00 -4.43
CA HIS A 596 -9.38 -29.98 -5.84
C HIS A 596 -9.18 -31.35 -6.50
N LYS A 597 -9.33 -32.43 -5.73
CA LYS A 597 -9.23 -33.80 -6.24
C LYS A 597 -10.52 -34.54 -5.97
N MET A 598 -11.00 -35.24 -6.98
CA MET A 598 -12.13 -36.15 -6.86
C MET A 598 -11.60 -37.58 -6.88
N LEU A 599 -12.19 -38.45 -6.08
CA LEU A 599 -11.89 -39.86 -6.10
C LEU A 599 -12.70 -40.53 -7.21
N SER A 600 -12.23 -41.67 -7.73
CA SER A 600 -12.91 -42.40 -8.82
C SER A 600 -14.32 -42.89 -8.47
N ASN A 601 -14.70 -42.87 -7.19
CA ASN A 601 -16.05 -43.16 -6.71
C ASN A 601 -16.98 -41.91 -6.70
N GLY A 602 -16.48 -40.75 -7.12
CA GLY A 602 -17.22 -39.49 -7.15
C GLY A 602 -17.16 -38.67 -5.86
N ASP A 603 -16.43 -39.12 -4.82
CA ASP A 603 -16.28 -38.36 -3.58
C ASP A 603 -15.18 -37.31 -3.69
N PRO A 604 -15.39 -36.08 -3.21
CA PRO A 604 -14.32 -35.09 -3.09
C PRO A 604 -13.36 -35.48 -1.96
N LEU A 605 -12.08 -35.18 -2.18
CA LEU A 605 -11.04 -35.35 -1.18
C LEU A 605 -10.76 -34.00 -0.50
N TRP A 606 -10.77 -33.97 0.83
CA TRP A 606 -10.44 -32.80 1.65
C TRP A 606 -9.09 -32.99 2.32
N LEU A 607 -8.29 -31.93 2.36
CA LEU A 607 -7.06 -31.90 3.15
C LEU A 607 -7.31 -31.13 4.43
N GLY A 608 -6.88 -31.67 5.56
CA GLY A 608 -7.20 -31.08 6.85
C GLY A 608 -6.03 -30.95 7.80
N LEU A 609 -6.22 -30.06 8.77
CA LEU A 609 -5.35 -29.87 9.91
C LEU A 609 -6.20 -29.86 11.18
N VAL A 610 -5.90 -30.79 12.09
CA VAL A 610 -6.37 -30.75 13.48
C VAL A 610 -5.22 -30.43 14.40
N HIS A 611 -5.41 -29.38 15.17
CA HIS A 611 -4.45 -28.91 16.16
C HIS A 611 -5.17 -28.28 17.35
N TYR A 612 -4.46 -28.20 18.46
CA TYR A 612 -4.90 -27.36 19.58
C TYR A 612 -4.73 -25.89 19.22
N HIS A 613 -5.75 -25.09 19.46
CA HIS A 613 -5.58 -23.65 19.44
C HIS A 613 -4.63 -23.27 20.57
N LYS A 614 -3.45 -22.74 20.21
CA LYS A 614 -2.62 -22.02 21.17
C LYS A 614 -3.32 -20.70 21.48
N THR A 615 -4.16 -20.71 22.51
CA THR A 615 -4.65 -19.48 23.11
C THR A 615 -3.42 -18.68 23.54
N TRP A 616 -3.22 -17.50 22.94
CA TRP A 616 -2.46 -16.46 23.61
C TRP A 616 -3.28 -16.10 24.84
N HIS A 617 -3.03 -16.74 25.98
CA HIS A 617 -3.62 -16.34 27.25
C HIS A 617 -3.05 -14.96 27.61
N LEU A 618 -3.67 -13.91 27.07
CA LEU A 618 -3.72 -12.58 27.68
C LEU A 618 -4.78 -12.58 28.79
N GLN A 619 -4.79 -13.64 29.61
CA GLN A 619 -5.49 -13.65 30.89
C GLN A 619 -4.45 -13.36 31.97
N PHE A 620 -4.43 -12.12 32.46
CA PHE A 620 -3.78 -11.81 33.73
C PHE A 620 -4.60 -12.47 34.84
N GLN A 621 -4.40 -13.77 35.04
CA GLN A 621 -4.66 -14.38 36.34
C GLN A 621 -3.37 -14.32 37.16
N PRO A 622 -3.43 -13.93 38.44
CA PRO A 622 -2.26 -13.97 39.30
C PRO A 622 -1.75 -15.42 39.32
N LEU A 623 -0.44 -15.57 39.10
CA LEU A 623 0.29 -16.85 39.16
C LEU A 623 -0.07 -17.60 40.46
N LYS A 624 -1.09 -18.47 40.41
CA LYS A 624 -1.35 -19.48 41.42
C LYS A 624 -1.13 -20.85 40.80
N LYS A 625 0.01 -21.41 41.20
CA LYS A 625 0.50 -22.78 41.05
C LYS A 625 0.70 -23.26 39.60
N GLN A 626 1.93 -23.72 39.36
CA GLN A 626 2.33 -24.54 38.22
C GLN A 626 1.23 -25.55 37.87
N VAL A 627 0.59 -25.34 36.73
CA VAL A 627 -0.18 -26.41 36.09
C VAL A 627 0.85 -27.46 35.69
N ILE A 628 0.80 -28.60 36.35
CA ILE A 628 1.53 -29.81 35.95
C ILE A 628 1.20 -30.00 34.47
N MET A 629 2.19 -29.87 33.58
CA MET A 629 2.02 -30.16 32.15
C MET A 629 1.77 -31.67 32.01
N GLN A 630 0.52 -32.08 32.15
CA GLN A 630 0.09 -33.40 31.70
C GLN A 630 0.38 -33.49 30.20
N PRO A 631 0.94 -34.60 29.69
CA PRO A 631 1.16 -34.77 28.26
C PRO A 631 -0.19 -34.66 27.55
N LEU A 632 -0.38 -33.60 26.77
CA LEU A 632 -1.58 -33.42 25.97
C LEU A 632 -1.72 -34.60 25.02
N ILE A 633 -2.86 -35.28 25.07
CA ILE A 633 -3.24 -36.30 24.09
C ILE A 633 -3.12 -35.65 22.70
N PRO A 634 -2.41 -36.24 21.73
CA PRO A 634 -2.29 -35.69 20.38
C PRO A 634 -3.67 -35.37 19.78
N ALA A 635 -3.76 -34.21 19.10
CA ALA A 635 -5.02 -33.66 18.60
C ALA A 635 -5.74 -34.63 17.62
N ASP A 636 -4.96 -35.38 16.84
CA ASP A 636 -5.41 -36.45 15.95
C ASP A 636 -6.05 -37.64 16.70
N GLN A 637 -5.54 -37.99 17.89
CA GLN A 637 -6.11 -39.06 18.71
C GLN A 637 -7.46 -38.69 19.31
N LEU A 638 -7.67 -37.42 19.66
CA LEU A 638 -8.97 -36.93 20.12
C LEU A 638 -10.00 -36.94 18.98
N LEU A 639 -9.60 -36.53 17.76
CA LEU A 639 -10.48 -36.62 16.59
C LEU A 639 -10.88 -38.08 16.30
N LEU A 640 -9.95 -39.03 16.40
CA LEU A 640 -10.20 -40.47 16.19
C LEU A 640 -11.37 -41.02 17.02
N GLN A 641 -11.57 -40.52 18.25
CA GLN A 641 -12.68 -40.95 19.12
C GLN A 641 -14.05 -40.53 18.57
N ASP A 642 -14.11 -39.43 17.82
CA ASP A 642 -15.32 -38.87 17.22
C ASP A 642 -15.62 -39.50 15.84
N LEU A 643 -14.71 -40.32 15.30
CA LEU A 643 -14.78 -40.91 13.95
C LEU A 643 -15.24 -42.38 13.93
N LYS A 644 -15.93 -42.87 14.97
CA LYS A 644 -16.32 -44.30 15.10
C LYS A 644 -17.14 -44.86 13.93
N THR A 645 -17.86 -44.01 13.20
CA THR A 645 -18.67 -44.39 12.03
C THR A 645 -17.89 -44.39 10.72
N TYR A 646 -16.65 -43.88 10.71
CA TYR A 646 -15.78 -43.81 9.54
C TYR A 646 -14.73 -44.91 9.59
N THR A 647 -14.28 -45.34 8.41
CA THR A 647 -13.09 -46.19 8.35
C THR A 647 -11.85 -45.28 8.35
N VAL A 648 -10.96 -45.46 9.33
CA VAL A 648 -9.77 -44.59 9.48
C VAL A 648 -8.49 -45.41 9.40
N LYS A 649 -7.53 -44.96 8.59
CA LYS A 649 -6.13 -45.41 8.62
C LYS A 649 -5.29 -44.33 9.29
N ASN A 650 -4.68 -44.66 10.42
CA ASN A 650 -3.71 -43.80 11.11
C ASN A 650 -2.29 -44.22 10.73
N LEU A 651 -1.62 -43.40 9.91
CA LEU A 651 -0.28 -43.70 9.40
C LEU A 651 0.75 -42.75 9.99
N ASN A 652 1.79 -43.31 10.62
CA ASN A 652 2.89 -42.54 11.17
C ASN A 652 3.99 -42.36 10.11
N TYR A 653 4.27 -41.09 9.76
CA TYR A 653 5.37 -40.74 8.87
C TYR A 653 6.61 -40.37 9.68
N ARG A 654 7.58 -41.29 9.74
CA ARG A 654 8.84 -41.12 10.49
C ARG A 654 9.61 -39.85 10.11
N ALA A 655 9.59 -39.47 8.84
CA ALA A 655 10.29 -38.30 8.33
C ALA A 655 9.73 -36.97 8.88
N SER A 656 8.43 -36.91 9.16
CA SER A 656 7.76 -35.70 9.66
C SER A 656 7.37 -35.77 11.14
N ARG A 657 7.54 -36.94 11.79
CA ARG A 657 7.11 -37.22 13.18
C ARG A 657 5.63 -36.88 13.44
N THR A 658 4.80 -36.99 12.39
CA THR A 658 3.37 -36.70 12.47
C THR A 658 2.58 -37.89 11.96
N ASN A 659 1.47 -38.15 12.63
CA ASN A 659 0.44 -39.06 12.12
C ASN A 659 -0.40 -38.33 11.08
N VAL A 660 -0.80 -39.05 10.03
CA VAL A 660 -1.79 -38.57 9.06
C VAL A 660 -2.96 -39.55 9.07
N LEU A 661 -4.16 -39.02 9.26
CA LEU A 661 -5.41 -39.76 9.25
C LEU A 661 -5.99 -39.77 7.83
N PHE A 662 -6.16 -40.95 7.26
CA PHE A 662 -6.93 -41.16 6.03
C PHE A 662 -8.32 -41.65 6.42
N ILE A 663 -9.37 -40.90 6.06
CA ILE A 663 -10.74 -41.11 6.52
C ILE A 663 -11.65 -41.32 5.30
N LYS A 664 -12.47 -42.37 5.31
CA LYS A 664 -13.52 -42.63 4.32
C LYS A 664 -14.83 -43.03 4.97
#